data_AF-A0A2V6FCI2-F1
#
_entry.id   AF-A0A2V6FCI2-F1
#
_cell.length_a   1.000
_cell.length_b   1.000
_cell.length_c   1.000
_cell.angle_alpha   90.00
_cell.angle_beta   90.00
_cell.angle_gamma   90.00
#
_symmetry.space_group_name_H-M   'P 1'
#
loop_
_entity.id
_entity.type
_entity.pdbx_description
1 polymer ?
#
loop_
_entity_poly.entity_id
_entity_poly.type
_entity_poly.pdbx_seq_one_letter_code
_entity_poly.pdbx_strand_id
1 'polypeptide(L)'
;MNSETDENSDFLPVKRSATTRDSDQAGPSAHGPTPRSRAGTPSAAREGANLLRRLPFDPWRLLDALRRRRWWLVAGGGGVALLGLLFGLATTSAWYTTTVQFIRNEGQNAFQTSEFGEAFRPRPLSELVFRSMLRSQELLRQVGTNAQPPVSAKELADRLRISPERNVDFILVTLSGPDRQDAVNLVNLFAREAERFTQQMQADEAKEVEKYLEERLKENGHELAAVNEQLKRLSGDLQRSGPNVKLLLEALRSAQTNYIALRARYTDEHPEVRIQRAQIQEIQKQIEEAGLDPSQTTKTDGAAVAVKSNAVSPASKAGMASGKDAEDLDELLKRTQNRLGDLEKARQVLLTRQREARLFAKDPTGYYRLLGLATVNDVVRHGGQLKTLILMLFGGFCGFAFAVCAVLLAEVRDRRIKTAADLQRVTGLPVLATLGNLELMSPAQQTDWAFRTWTSLLDKLNYSPDRGIVCGFTSSTQGEGRSTWIKLLGQAASQRGTRVLTVATQPSPNGKGGPEFAATETPGSGDVAARRAASNETFPFSPTAAEAKKSALAHNILSHPEQVAEQLIAPDAPPVVHIPVPGWVWNYERRKEWHSALQHWYKIENVVILVELPPASVPEAVLLAEHVPQLIWLSGGEADPAQTRRELATLRHARCNLVGAVLNRETVPVVRNSLLQWTASVAIGFALSALTTRAADPVAADPDAPEPAQAVVKSEVKSPETKPSLTVAASRRRAPWQERLTLGAGDVLNFSLFGQKELARYGINIGPDGRVNYLQAQDIMASGLTVDELRAKMDEALAAYYRAPRTIITPVVYNSKKYFLLGSVVQKGVFTLDRPTTIIEAIARARGLETGVQDRNLVEIADLRRTFLVRHGQRMPVDFEKLFLRGDLSQNIPLEPDDYLYLPAADLKEVYVVGEVRMPGVVGYRPDTSLLGALAARGGFTDRAWKGKILVVRGSLNQPETFVVDASAMLSARATDFKLEPRDIVYVHYRPWVRAEELLDTAASAFVQAVVITWTGGHVGPLIRSPIIE
;
A
#
# COMPACT_ATOMS: atom_id res chain seq x y z
N MET A 1 40.65 -38.11 -12.86
CA MET A 1 40.19 -39.49 -13.10
C MET A 1 39.02 -39.43 -14.05
N ASN A 2 39.33 -39.79 -15.30
CA ASN A 2 38.51 -40.27 -16.44
C ASN A 2 37.15 -39.59 -16.70
N SER A 3 37.02 -38.75 -17.73
CA SER A 3 37.09 -38.98 -19.20
C SER A 3 35.71 -39.37 -19.76
N GLU A 4 35.18 -38.55 -20.68
CA GLU A 4 35.00 -38.86 -22.12
C GLU A 4 33.51 -39.19 -22.37
N THR A 5 32.79 -38.67 -23.36
CA THR A 5 33.07 -38.36 -24.77
C THR A 5 31.98 -37.45 -25.36
N ASP A 6 32.38 -36.46 -26.19
CA ASP A 6 32.00 -36.18 -27.60
C ASP A 6 30.55 -36.37 -28.11
N GLU A 7 30.02 -35.70 -29.14
CA GLU A 7 30.45 -34.67 -30.11
C GLU A 7 29.21 -34.30 -30.97
N ASN A 8 29.29 -33.16 -31.65
CA ASN A 8 28.81 -32.87 -33.02
C ASN A 8 27.31 -32.74 -33.44
N SER A 9 27.00 -31.49 -33.81
CA SER A 9 26.63 -30.97 -35.16
C SER A 9 25.43 -31.52 -35.95
N ASP A 10 24.63 -30.55 -36.42
CA ASP A 10 23.86 -30.48 -37.68
C ASP A 10 22.81 -31.55 -37.99
N PHE A 11 21.62 -31.10 -38.43
CA PHE A 11 20.96 -31.50 -39.69
C PHE A 11 19.49 -31.02 -39.73
N LEU A 12 19.16 -30.24 -40.76
CA LEU A 12 17.80 -30.13 -41.33
C LEU A 12 17.34 -31.50 -41.86
N PRO A 13 16.03 -31.74 -42.01
CA PRO A 13 15.49 -31.72 -43.40
C PRO A 13 14.02 -31.27 -43.57
N VAL A 14 13.84 -30.36 -44.54
CA VAL A 14 12.95 -30.38 -45.73
C VAL A 14 11.80 -31.41 -45.82
N LYS A 15 10.57 -30.96 -46.15
CA LYS A 15 9.77 -31.24 -47.40
C LYS A 15 8.32 -30.74 -47.28
N ARG A 16 7.90 -29.77 -48.12
CA ARG A 16 7.15 -29.87 -49.42
C ARG A 16 5.62 -29.96 -49.20
N SER A 17 4.73 -29.31 -49.96
CA SER A 17 4.80 -28.51 -51.19
C SER A 17 3.39 -28.03 -51.58
N ALA A 18 3.35 -27.02 -52.48
CA ALA A 18 2.34 -26.77 -53.52
C ALA A 18 0.99 -26.16 -53.06
N THR A 19 0.38 -25.18 -53.74
CA THR A 19 0.40 -24.77 -55.16
C THR A 19 -0.31 -23.40 -55.25
N THR A 20 0.31 -22.35 -55.81
CA THR A 20 0.03 -21.71 -57.14
C THR A 20 -1.40 -21.17 -57.31
N ARG A 21 -1.67 -19.97 -57.85
CA ARG A 21 -1.18 -19.24 -59.04
C ARG A 21 -2.11 -17.99 -59.13
N ASP A 22 -1.92 -16.90 -59.85
CA ASP A 22 -0.96 -16.30 -60.80
C ASP A 22 -1.49 -14.84 -60.94
N SER A 23 -0.65 -13.80 -60.87
CA SER A 23 -0.12 -13.02 -62.01
C SER A 23 -1.10 -11.92 -62.52
N ASP A 24 -0.70 -10.75 -63.04
CA ASP A 24 0.61 -10.19 -63.37
C ASP A 24 0.48 -8.67 -63.67
N GLN A 25 1.54 -7.93 -63.33
CA GLN A 25 2.30 -6.91 -64.10
C GLN A 25 1.80 -5.50 -64.54
N ALA A 26 2.71 -4.55 -64.24
CA ALA A 26 3.31 -3.47 -65.08
C ALA A 26 2.76 -2.02 -65.03
N GLY A 27 3.65 -1.05 -64.74
CA GLY A 27 3.46 0.43 -64.83
C GLY A 27 3.79 1.01 -66.23
N PRO A 28 4.26 2.27 -66.44
CA PRO A 28 4.38 3.47 -65.57
C PRO A 28 3.94 4.85 -66.21
N SER A 29 4.06 5.95 -65.43
CA SER A 29 4.33 7.36 -65.81
C SER A 29 3.24 8.36 -66.30
N ALA A 30 3.24 9.57 -65.68
CA ALA A 30 3.24 10.94 -66.25
C ALA A 30 2.15 11.98 -65.83
N HIS A 31 2.65 13.16 -65.40
CA HIS A 31 2.11 14.54 -65.39
C HIS A 31 1.11 15.04 -64.30
N GLY A 32 1.49 16.17 -63.64
CA GLY A 32 0.70 16.99 -62.69
C GLY A 32 -0.24 18.01 -63.37
N PRO A 33 -0.66 19.16 -62.76
CA PRO A 33 -0.33 19.77 -61.45
C PRO A 33 -1.53 20.26 -60.57
N THR A 34 -1.38 20.29 -59.22
CA THR A 34 -1.97 21.22 -58.19
C THR A 34 -3.51 21.49 -58.14
N PRO A 35 -4.12 22.08 -57.05
CA PRO A 35 -3.57 22.66 -55.83
C PRO A 35 -4.20 22.19 -54.49
N ARG A 36 -3.57 22.63 -53.41
CA ARG A 36 -3.99 22.54 -52.00
C ARG A 36 -5.37 23.17 -51.75
N SER A 37 -6.21 22.49 -50.97
CA SER A 37 -7.15 23.15 -50.05
C SER A 37 -7.26 22.39 -48.73
N ARG A 38 -7.01 23.13 -47.65
CA ARG A 38 -7.19 22.82 -46.23
C ARG A 38 -8.59 22.24 -45.97
N ALA A 39 -8.69 21.06 -45.38
CA ALA A 39 -9.92 20.60 -44.70
C ALA A 39 -9.53 19.84 -43.43
N GLY A 40 -9.89 20.42 -42.29
CA GLY A 40 -9.75 19.81 -40.98
C GLY A 40 -10.61 18.56 -40.85
N THR A 41 -10.10 17.59 -40.11
CA THR A 41 -10.79 16.38 -39.69
C THR A 41 -11.96 16.71 -38.74
N PRO A 42 -13.22 16.33 -39.06
CA PRO A 42 -14.27 16.32 -38.07
C PRO A 42 -14.24 14.99 -37.29
N SER A 43 -13.70 15.11 -36.08
CA SER A 43 -14.11 14.50 -34.80
C SER A 43 -15.07 13.29 -34.82
N ALA A 44 -14.68 12.28 -34.05
CA ALA A 44 -15.29 11.00 -33.70
C ALA A 44 -16.72 11.03 -33.10
N ALA A 45 -17.47 12.11 -33.25
CA ALA A 45 -18.84 12.24 -32.72
C ALA A 45 -19.92 11.57 -33.61
N ARG A 46 -19.58 11.05 -34.79
CA ARG A 46 -20.54 10.44 -35.72
C ARG A 46 -20.68 8.91 -35.63
N GLU A 47 -19.79 8.21 -34.93
CA GLU A 47 -19.88 6.74 -34.81
C GLU A 47 -20.81 6.27 -33.67
N GLY A 48 -20.93 7.03 -32.58
CA GLY A 48 -21.83 6.68 -31.46
C GLY A 48 -23.33 6.72 -31.80
N ALA A 49 -23.73 7.49 -32.81
CA ALA A 49 -25.13 7.63 -33.21
C ALA A 49 -25.68 6.46 -34.06
N ASN A 50 -24.81 5.60 -34.58
CA ASN A 50 -25.20 4.49 -35.47
C ASN A 50 -25.48 3.16 -34.73
N LEU A 51 -25.05 3.00 -33.48
CA LEU A 51 -25.31 1.80 -32.67
C LEU A 51 -26.75 1.74 -32.14
N LEU A 52 -27.31 2.89 -31.73
CA LEU A 52 -28.67 2.97 -31.19
C LEU A 52 -29.78 2.76 -32.24
N ARG A 53 -29.47 2.89 -33.55
CA ARG A 53 -30.41 2.62 -34.65
C ARG A 53 -30.53 1.15 -35.04
N ARG A 54 -29.68 0.26 -34.49
CA ARG A 54 -29.68 -1.18 -34.81
C ARG A 54 -30.47 -2.05 -33.81
N LEU A 55 -31.07 -1.45 -32.77
CA LEU A 55 -31.90 -2.18 -31.81
C LEU A 55 -33.32 -2.38 -32.37
N PRO A 56 -33.95 -3.56 -32.20
CA PRO A 56 -35.31 -3.82 -32.68
C PRO A 56 -36.42 -3.09 -31.87
N PHE A 57 -36.04 -2.24 -30.91
CA PHE A 57 -36.94 -1.48 -30.03
C PHE A 57 -36.38 -0.09 -29.70
N ASP A 58 -37.26 0.87 -29.43
CA ASP A 58 -36.91 2.22 -29.03
C ASP A 58 -36.46 2.25 -27.54
N PRO A 59 -35.20 2.59 -27.21
CA PRO A 59 -34.69 2.58 -25.83
C PRO A 59 -35.44 3.55 -24.91
N TRP A 60 -36.07 4.59 -25.44
CA TRP A 60 -36.83 5.56 -24.64
C TRP A 60 -38.16 4.97 -24.15
N ARG A 61 -38.75 4.03 -24.92
CA ARG A 61 -39.95 3.27 -24.52
C ARG A 61 -39.70 2.45 -23.25
N LEU A 62 -38.49 1.93 -23.12
CA LEU A 62 -38.06 1.06 -22.02
C LEU A 62 -37.93 1.85 -20.72
N LEU A 63 -37.39 3.06 -20.79
CA LEU A 63 -37.26 3.94 -19.63
C LEU A 63 -38.63 4.43 -19.13
N ASP A 64 -39.54 4.76 -20.03
CA ASP A 64 -40.92 5.14 -19.67
C ASP A 64 -41.70 3.97 -19.08
N ALA A 65 -41.50 2.74 -19.56
CA ALA A 65 -42.09 1.54 -18.98
C ALA A 65 -41.62 1.29 -17.53
N LEU A 66 -40.32 1.44 -17.29
CA LEU A 66 -39.72 1.36 -15.95
C LEU A 66 -40.26 2.44 -15.01
N ARG A 67 -40.41 3.68 -15.49
CA ARG A 67 -41.00 4.78 -14.71
C ARG A 67 -42.46 4.51 -14.35
N ARG A 68 -43.28 4.08 -15.31
CA ARG A 68 -44.72 3.78 -15.07
C ARG A 68 -44.90 2.65 -14.06
N ARG A 69 -44.03 1.63 -14.11
CA ARG A 69 -44.05 0.49 -13.19
C ARG A 69 -43.03 0.63 -12.04
N ARG A 70 -42.70 1.85 -11.61
CA ARG A 70 -41.76 2.12 -10.51
C ARG A 70 -42.07 1.34 -9.21
N TRP A 71 -43.36 1.10 -8.94
CA TRP A 71 -43.79 0.34 -7.77
C TRP A 71 -43.41 -1.15 -7.85
N TRP A 72 -43.26 -1.72 -9.05
CA TRP A 72 -42.76 -3.08 -9.22
C TRP A 72 -41.26 -3.16 -8.90
N LEU A 73 -40.49 -2.12 -9.24
CA LEU A 73 -39.07 -2.03 -8.91
C LEU A 73 -38.85 -1.91 -7.41
N VAL A 74 -39.66 -1.07 -6.74
CA VAL A 74 -39.64 -0.90 -5.28
C VAL A 74 -40.08 -2.17 -4.57
N ALA A 75 -41.15 -2.82 -5.02
CA ALA A 75 -41.63 -4.07 -4.43
C ALA A 75 -40.64 -5.24 -4.64
N GLY A 76 -40.06 -5.38 -5.84
CA GLY A 76 -39.09 -6.43 -6.14
C GLY A 76 -37.78 -6.25 -5.36
N GLY A 77 -37.20 -5.05 -5.39
CA GLY A 77 -35.97 -4.75 -4.64
C GLY A 77 -36.19 -4.82 -3.12
N GLY A 78 -37.26 -4.19 -2.62
CA GLY A 78 -37.57 -4.17 -1.19
C GLY A 78 -37.91 -5.55 -0.61
N GLY A 79 -38.69 -6.36 -1.33
CA GLY A 79 -39.09 -7.68 -0.88
C GLY A 79 -37.92 -8.66 -0.74
N VAL A 80 -37.02 -8.70 -1.74
CA VAL A 80 -35.86 -9.59 -1.69
C VAL A 80 -34.78 -9.07 -0.73
N ALA A 81 -34.64 -7.74 -0.57
CA ALA A 81 -33.77 -7.16 0.46
C ALA A 81 -34.22 -7.55 1.87
N LEU A 82 -35.53 -7.55 2.14
CA LEU A 82 -36.09 -7.98 3.44
C LEU A 82 -35.81 -9.45 3.72
N LEU A 83 -35.96 -10.32 2.71
CA LEU A 83 -35.59 -11.74 2.83
C LEU A 83 -34.09 -11.92 3.09
N GLY A 84 -33.24 -11.15 2.41
CA GLY A 84 -31.79 -11.13 2.66
C GLY A 84 -31.45 -10.68 4.08
N LEU A 85 -32.16 -9.70 4.62
CA LEU A 85 -32.01 -9.26 6.01
C LEU A 85 -32.44 -10.33 7.02
N LEU A 86 -33.61 -10.96 6.83
CA LEU A 86 -34.11 -12.01 7.71
C LEU A 86 -33.20 -13.26 7.70
N PHE A 87 -32.75 -13.68 6.52
CA PHE A 87 -31.81 -14.80 6.39
C PHE A 87 -30.44 -14.46 7.01
N GLY A 88 -29.96 -13.24 6.80
CA GLY A 88 -28.72 -12.77 7.41
C GLY A 88 -28.80 -12.78 8.94
N LEU A 89 -29.92 -12.33 9.52
CA LEU A 89 -30.15 -12.36 10.97
C LEU A 89 -30.23 -13.79 11.52
N ALA A 90 -30.80 -14.73 10.76
CA ALA A 90 -30.93 -16.13 11.18
C ALA A 90 -29.60 -16.93 11.13
N THR A 91 -28.66 -16.54 10.25
CA THR A 91 -27.46 -17.33 9.97
C THR A 91 -26.16 -16.75 10.53
N THR A 92 -26.14 -15.47 10.92
CA THR A 92 -24.93 -14.86 11.50
C THR A 92 -24.89 -14.99 13.02
N SER A 93 -24.14 -15.97 13.51
CA SER A 93 -23.69 -15.99 14.91
C SER A 93 -22.57 -14.96 15.13
N ALA A 94 -22.59 -14.32 16.30
CA ALA A 94 -21.49 -13.44 16.72
C ALA A 94 -20.31 -14.30 17.20
N TRP A 95 -19.09 -13.84 16.92
CA TRP A 95 -17.87 -14.42 17.45
C TRP A 95 -17.11 -13.35 18.22
N TYR A 96 -16.41 -13.78 19.26
CA TYR A 96 -15.71 -12.92 20.20
C TYR A 96 -14.23 -13.21 20.14
N THR A 97 -13.42 -12.15 20.09
CA THR A 97 -11.96 -12.27 20.11
C THR A 97 -11.38 -11.59 21.33
N THR A 98 -10.40 -12.23 21.92
CA THR A 98 -9.63 -11.70 23.05
C THR A 98 -8.15 -11.83 22.76
N THR A 99 -7.38 -10.82 23.16
CA THR A 99 -5.92 -10.78 22.94
C THR A 99 -5.18 -10.77 24.26
N VAL A 100 -4.06 -11.48 24.31
CA VAL A 100 -3.12 -11.51 25.43
C VAL A 100 -1.74 -11.13 24.93
N GLN A 101 -0.97 -10.46 25.80
CA GLN A 101 0.36 -9.94 25.47
C GLN A 101 1.45 -10.74 26.19
N PHE A 102 2.42 -11.21 25.41
CA PHE A 102 3.66 -11.78 25.90
C PHE A 102 4.79 -10.79 25.72
N ILE A 103 5.66 -10.66 26.71
CA ILE A 103 6.92 -9.92 26.59
C ILE A 103 8.08 -10.91 26.58
N ARG A 104 9.09 -10.65 25.75
CA ARG A 104 10.34 -11.41 25.78
C ARG A 104 10.99 -11.27 27.16
N ASN A 105 11.31 -12.40 27.78
CA ASN A 105 12.04 -12.43 29.03
C ASN A 105 13.55 -12.40 28.71
N GLU A 106 14.07 -11.21 28.43
CA GLU A 106 15.53 -10.98 28.37
C GLU A 106 16.05 -10.98 29.80
N GLY A 107 16.24 -12.17 30.36
CA GLY A 107 16.62 -12.33 31.75
C GLY A 107 17.83 -11.49 32.13
N GLN A 108 17.62 -10.55 33.06
CA GLN A 108 18.66 -10.20 34.02
C GLN A 108 19.10 -11.53 34.65
N ASN A 109 20.29 -12.01 34.29
CA ASN A 109 20.83 -13.24 34.83
C ASN A 109 20.89 -13.10 36.36
N ALA A 110 20.01 -13.80 37.09
CA ALA A 110 20.01 -13.83 38.56
C ALA A 110 21.33 -14.38 39.13
N PHE A 111 22.17 -14.98 38.28
CA PHE A 111 23.55 -15.30 38.56
C PHE A 111 24.43 -14.15 38.03
N GLN A 112 24.67 -13.13 38.87
CA GLN A 112 25.73 -12.17 38.64
C GLN A 112 27.03 -12.94 38.37
N THR A 113 27.83 -12.45 37.41
CA THR A 113 29.14 -13.01 37.00
C THR A 113 29.83 -13.69 38.17
N SER A 114 29.90 -15.02 38.14
CA SER A 114 30.71 -15.72 39.13
C SER A 114 32.16 -15.29 38.93
N GLU A 115 32.98 -15.36 39.99
CA GLU A 115 34.43 -15.07 39.89
C GLU A 115 35.14 -15.90 38.79
N PHE A 116 34.45 -16.90 38.23
CA PHE A 116 34.91 -17.84 37.22
C PHE A 116 34.28 -17.66 35.82
N GLY A 117 33.52 -16.57 35.55
CA GLY A 117 33.06 -16.18 34.20
C GLY A 117 31.55 -15.90 34.02
N GLU A 118 31.10 -15.78 32.76
CA GLU A 118 29.70 -15.46 32.40
C GLU A 118 28.74 -16.59 32.81
N ALA A 119 27.78 -16.37 33.72
CA ALA A 119 26.84 -17.40 34.22
C ALA A 119 26.12 -18.23 33.13
N PHE A 120 25.63 -19.42 33.49
CA PHE A 120 24.85 -20.27 32.57
C PHE A 120 23.69 -19.48 31.93
N ARG A 121 23.64 -19.48 30.59
CA ARG A 121 22.58 -18.84 29.80
C ARG A 121 21.95 -19.88 28.86
N PRO A 122 20.62 -20.05 28.87
CA PRO A 122 19.94 -20.87 27.86
C PRO A 122 20.11 -20.24 26.47
N ARG A 123 19.99 -21.04 25.42
CA ARG A 123 20.10 -20.54 24.04
C ARG A 123 19.01 -19.52 23.76
N PRO A 124 19.32 -18.33 23.21
CA PRO A 124 18.30 -17.35 22.92
C PRO A 124 17.34 -17.88 21.85
N LEU A 125 16.05 -17.94 22.18
CA LEU A 125 15.01 -18.30 21.21
C LEU A 125 14.76 -17.08 20.30
N SER A 126 14.83 -17.28 18.98
CA SER A 126 14.44 -16.24 18.03
C SER A 126 12.91 -16.07 18.02
N GLU A 127 12.44 -14.89 17.66
CA GLU A 127 11.00 -14.58 17.53
C GLU A 127 10.30 -15.55 16.57
N LEU A 128 10.96 -15.92 15.47
CA LEU A 128 10.44 -16.87 14.48
C LEU A 128 10.23 -18.27 15.07
N VAL A 129 11.21 -18.76 15.84
CA VAL A 129 11.14 -20.07 16.49
C VAL A 129 10.04 -20.07 17.56
N PHE A 130 9.92 -19.00 18.34
CA PHE A 130 8.84 -18.88 19.32
C PHE A 130 7.45 -18.91 18.66
N ARG A 131 7.26 -18.21 17.54
CA ARG A 131 6.00 -18.27 16.79
C ARG A 131 5.65 -19.66 16.31
N SER A 132 6.65 -20.38 15.82
CA SER A 132 6.47 -21.77 15.38
C SER A 132 6.09 -22.66 16.56
N MET A 133 6.68 -22.42 17.74
CA MET A 133 6.40 -23.12 18.99
C MET A 133 4.97 -22.86 19.50
N LEU A 134 4.49 -21.61 19.44
CA LEU A 134 3.10 -21.27 19.80
C LEU A 134 2.07 -21.97 18.91
N ARG A 135 2.47 -22.43 17.72
CA ARG A 135 1.65 -23.24 16.81
C ARG A 135 1.99 -24.73 16.85
N SER A 136 2.83 -25.17 17.78
CA SER A 136 3.24 -26.56 17.87
C SER A 136 2.04 -27.45 18.21
N GLN A 137 1.98 -28.61 17.55
CA GLN A 137 0.87 -29.54 17.74
C GLN A 137 0.74 -30.01 19.19
N GLU A 138 1.86 -30.12 19.92
CA GLU A 138 1.87 -30.54 21.32
C GLU A 138 1.26 -29.47 22.24
N LEU A 139 1.64 -28.20 22.10
CA LEU A 139 1.05 -27.11 22.88
C LEU A 139 -0.46 -27.00 22.60
N LEU A 140 -0.86 -27.03 21.32
CA LEU A 140 -2.27 -26.94 20.94
C LEU A 140 -3.08 -28.14 21.45
N ARG A 141 -2.47 -29.34 21.50
CA ARG A 141 -3.07 -30.54 22.08
C ARG A 141 -3.27 -30.40 23.58
N GLN A 142 -2.26 -29.93 24.31
CA GLN A 142 -2.33 -29.72 25.76
C GLN A 142 -3.37 -28.66 26.14
N VAL A 143 -3.40 -27.53 25.41
CA VAL A 143 -4.42 -26.49 25.61
C VAL A 143 -5.81 -27.02 25.27
N GLY A 144 -5.94 -27.77 24.16
CA GLY A 144 -7.20 -28.36 23.72
C GLY A 144 -7.79 -29.38 24.71
N THR A 145 -6.94 -30.22 25.32
CA THR A 145 -7.37 -31.18 26.35
C THR A 145 -7.75 -30.53 27.67
N ASN A 146 -7.11 -29.42 28.02
CA ASN A 146 -7.36 -28.69 29.26
C ASN A 146 -8.48 -27.64 29.12
N ALA A 147 -8.93 -27.36 27.90
CA ALA A 147 -10.02 -26.43 27.62
C ALA A 147 -11.37 -27.00 28.07
N GLN A 148 -12.27 -26.12 28.52
CA GLN A 148 -13.64 -26.46 28.87
C GLN A 148 -14.59 -25.54 28.08
N PRO A 149 -15.37 -26.07 27.12
CA PRO A 149 -15.36 -27.46 26.62
C PRO A 149 -14.05 -27.83 25.89
N PRO A 150 -13.69 -29.12 25.80
CA PRO A 150 -12.46 -29.56 25.12
C PRO A 150 -12.51 -29.21 23.63
N VAL A 151 -11.41 -28.66 23.11
CA VAL A 151 -11.30 -28.19 21.73
C VAL A 151 -10.24 -29.02 21.00
N SER A 152 -10.49 -29.41 19.76
CA SER A 152 -9.48 -30.14 18.99
C SER A 152 -8.29 -29.24 18.64
N ALA A 153 -7.08 -29.80 18.57
CA ALA A 153 -5.87 -29.02 18.25
C ALA A 153 -5.96 -28.32 16.88
N LYS A 154 -6.63 -28.93 15.90
CA LYS A 154 -6.87 -28.35 14.57
C LYS A 154 -7.78 -27.13 14.64
N GLU A 155 -8.87 -27.23 15.39
CA GLU A 155 -9.80 -26.13 15.59
C GLU A 155 -9.17 -24.99 16.39
N LEU A 156 -8.31 -25.29 17.35
CA LEU A 156 -7.53 -24.29 18.08
C LEU A 156 -6.54 -23.56 17.16
N ALA A 157 -5.86 -24.29 16.27
CA ALA A 157 -4.95 -23.72 15.29
C ALA A 157 -5.64 -22.73 14.34
N ASP A 158 -6.85 -23.06 13.87
CA ASP A 158 -7.65 -22.21 12.97
C ASP A 158 -8.14 -20.93 13.67
N ARG A 159 -8.40 -21.00 14.98
CA ARG A 159 -8.84 -19.87 15.81
C ARG A 159 -7.68 -18.99 16.31
N LEU A 160 -6.45 -19.49 16.27
CA LEU A 160 -5.26 -18.83 16.80
C LEU A 160 -4.68 -17.81 15.79
N ARG A 161 -4.60 -16.55 16.20
CA ARG A 161 -3.89 -15.50 15.47
C ARG A 161 -2.74 -14.98 16.32
N ILE A 162 -1.57 -14.86 15.70
CA ILE A 162 -0.35 -14.36 16.33
C ILE A 162 0.13 -13.20 15.48
N SER A 163 0.19 -12.01 16.06
CA SER A 163 0.54 -10.78 15.35
C SER A 163 1.84 -10.19 15.92
N PRO A 164 2.88 -9.97 15.10
CA PRO A 164 4.00 -9.09 15.46
C PRO A 164 3.53 -7.67 15.66
N GLU A 165 4.00 -7.03 16.72
CA GLU A 165 4.02 -5.57 16.76
C GLU A 165 5.35 -5.10 16.16
N ARG A 166 5.29 -4.29 15.08
CA ARG A 166 6.52 -3.75 14.46
C ARG A 166 7.12 -2.74 15.43
N ASN A 167 8.30 -3.05 16.00
CA ASN A 167 9.11 -2.24 16.93
C ASN A 167 8.93 -2.50 18.44
N VAL A 168 8.28 -3.59 18.87
CA VAL A 168 8.20 -3.89 20.31
C VAL A 168 8.41 -5.39 20.56
N ASP A 169 9.12 -5.75 21.65
CA ASP A 169 9.37 -7.13 22.11
C ASP A 169 8.09 -7.86 22.61
N PHE A 170 6.92 -7.41 22.15
CA PHE A 170 5.62 -7.94 22.47
C PHE A 170 5.09 -8.87 21.38
N ILE A 171 4.50 -9.98 21.82
CA ILE A 171 3.81 -10.91 20.94
C ILE A 171 2.34 -10.97 21.35
N LEU A 172 1.49 -10.55 20.43
CA LEU A 172 0.05 -10.54 20.62
C LEU A 172 -0.52 -11.89 20.17
N VAL A 173 -1.17 -12.57 21.10
CA VAL A 173 -1.89 -13.82 20.83
C VAL A 173 -3.38 -13.57 20.97
N THR A 174 -4.10 -13.77 19.87
CA THR A 174 -5.55 -13.59 19.80
C THR A 174 -6.23 -14.93 19.56
N LEU A 175 -7.24 -15.24 20.38
CA LEU A 175 -8.08 -16.43 20.22
C LEU A 175 -9.56 -16.04 20.09
N SER A 176 -10.30 -16.82 19.31
CA SER A 176 -11.71 -16.60 19.02
C SER A 176 -12.61 -17.64 19.70
N GLY A 177 -13.71 -17.18 20.31
CA GLY A 177 -14.70 -18.01 21.00
C GLY A 177 -16.15 -17.65 20.63
N PRO A 178 -17.10 -18.59 20.82
CA PRO A 178 -18.53 -18.35 20.59
C PRO A 178 -19.16 -17.47 21.68
N ASP A 179 -18.63 -17.50 22.90
CA ASP A 179 -19.03 -16.65 24.02
C ASP A 179 -17.87 -15.77 24.51
N ARG A 180 -18.21 -14.66 25.18
CA ARG A 180 -17.22 -13.73 25.75
C ARG A 180 -16.38 -14.40 26.83
N GLN A 181 -17.00 -15.16 27.72
CA GLN A 181 -16.28 -15.80 28.82
C GLN A 181 -15.41 -16.94 28.30
N ASP A 182 -15.92 -17.71 27.34
CA ASP A 182 -15.17 -18.78 26.70
C ASP A 182 -13.91 -18.27 25.99
N ALA A 183 -14.02 -17.16 25.25
CA ALA A 183 -12.87 -16.54 24.58
C ALA A 183 -11.77 -16.11 25.57
N VAL A 184 -12.16 -15.53 26.71
CA VAL A 184 -11.24 -15.13 27.79
C VAL A 184 -10.61 -16.35 28.46
N ASN A 185 -11.42 -17.34 28.83
CA ASN A 185 -10.94 -18.57 29.48
C ASN A 185 -9.94 -19.30 28.58
N LEU A 186 -10.24 -19.41 27.29
CA LEU A 186 -9.41 -20.10 26.31
C LEU A 186 -8.08 -19.38 26.08
N VAL A 187 -8.08 -18.05 25.93
CA VAL A 187 -6.83 -17.30 25.72
C VAL A 187 -5.95 -17.27 26.97
N ASN A 188 -6.54 -17.18 28.16
CA ASN A 188 -5.81 -17.21 29.42
C ASN A 188 -5.27 -18.62 29.75
N LEU A 189 -6.01 -19.67 29.36
CA LEU A 189 -5.51 -21.05 29.45
C LEU A 189 -4.34 -21.26 28.50
N PHE A 190 -4.49 -20.85 27.22
CA PHE A 190 -3.41 -20.90 26.24
C PHE A 190 -2.17 -20.16 26.74
N ALA A 191 -2.35 -18.97 27.32
CA ALA A 191 -1.25 -18.16 27.79
C ALA A 191 -0.44 -18.82 28.91
N ARG A 192 -1.13 -19.38 29.91
CA ARG A 192 -0.49 -20.10 31.02
C ARG A 192 0.22 -21.36 30.55
N GLU A 193 -0.39 -22.09 29.62
CA GLU A 193 0.22 -23.32 29.11
C GLU A 193 1.42 -23.04 28.21
N ALA A 194 1.37 -21.96 27.40
CA ALA A 194 2.52 -21.52 26.61
C ALA A 194 3.70 -21.11 27.48
N GLU A 195 3.47 -20.39 28.58
CA GLU A 195 4.51 -20.03 29.55
C GLU A 195 5.14 -21.28 30.18
N ARG A 196 4.32 -22.21 30.69
CA ARG A 196 4.80 -23.49 31.24
C ARG A 196 5.60 -24.30 30.23
N PHE A 197 5.17 -24.33 28.98
CA PHE A 197 5.86 -25.04 27.92
C PHE A 197 7.25 -24.46 27.67
N THR A 198 7.41 -23.13 27.72
CA THR A 198 8.75 -22.50 27.64
C THR A 198 9.63 -22.76 28.85
N GLN A 199 9.03 -22.82 30.05
CA GLN A 199 9.74 -23.15 31.29
C GLN A 199 10.26 -24.59 31.25
N GLN A 200 9.44 -25.54 30.79
CA GLN A 200 9.84 -26.94 30.63
C GLN A 200 11.00 -27.09 29.64
N MET A 201 10.95 -26.43 28.48
CA MET A 201 12.05 -26.45 27.51
C MET A 201 13.36 -25.94 28.10
N GLN A 202 13.32 -24.83 28.85
CA GLN A 202 14.51 -24.29 29.52
C GLN A 202 15.04 -25.22 30.62
N ALA A 203 14.15 -25.84 31.40
CA ALA A 203 14.54 -26.81 32.41
C ALA A 203 15.20 -28.05 31.79
N ASP A 204 14.68 -28.54 30.67
CA ASP A 204 15.23 -29.71 29.99
C ASP A 204 16.58 -29.41 29.33
N GLU A 205 16.75 -28.23 28.71
CA GLU A 205 18.05 -27.77 28.20
C GLU A 205 19.09 -27.67 29.34
N ALA A 206 18.70 -27.13 30.49
CA ALA A 206 19.59 -27.03 31.65
C ALA A 206 19.97 -28.41 32.22
N LYS A 207 19.06 -29.38 32.22
CA LYS A 207 19.37 -30.78 32.61
C LYS A 207 20.33 -31.45 31.64
N GLU A 208 20.19 -31.22 30.33
CA GLU A 208 21.13 -31.74 29.33
C GLU A 208 22.53 -31.18 29.55
N VAL A 209 22.64 -29.89 29.82
CA VAL A 209 23.92 -29.24 30.12
C VAL A 209 24.48 -29.73 31.46
N GLU A 210 23.65 -29.91 32.49
CA GLU A 210 24.07 -30.50 33.76
C GLU A 210 24.68 -31.89 33.55
N LYS A 211 24.02 -32.74 32.74
CA LYS A 211 24.53 -34.08 32.41
C LYS A 211 25.87 -34.03 31.67
N TYR A 212 26.00 -33.15 30.67
CA TYR A 212 27.27 -32.95 29.96
C TYR A 212 28.39 -32.48 30.91
N LEU A 213 28.09 -31.56 31.82
CA LEU A 213 29.05 -31.08 32.81
C LEU A 213 29.43 -32.17 33.81
N GLU A 214 28.50 -33.05 34.19
CA GLU A 214 28.78 -34.21 35.04
C GLU A 214 29.76 -35.19 34.36
N GLU A 215 29.57 -35.46 33.08
CA GLU A 215 30.49 -36.30 32.28
C GLU A 215 31.88 -35.65 32.20
N ARG A 216 31.95 -34.34 31.92
CA ARG A 216 33.22 -33.59 31.93
C ARG A 216 33.91 -33.57 33.29
N LEU A 217 33.15 -33.52 34.38
CA LEU A 217 33.70 -33.60 35.74
C LEU A 217 34.28 -34.99 36.04
N LYS A 218 33.66 -36.06 35.53
CA LYS A 218 34.18 -37.42 35.63
C LYS A 218 35.50 -37.56 34.86
N GLU A 219 35.54 -37.10 33.61
CA GLU A 219 36.76 -37.08 32.78
C GLU A 219 37.90 -36.31 33.45
N ASN A 220 37.62 -35.07 33.89
CA ASN A 220 38.58 -34.24 34.59
C ASN A 220 39.06 -34.90 35.91
N GLY A 221 38.17 -35.59 36.62
CA GLY A 221 38.51 -36.39 37.80
C GLY A 221 39.47 -37.55 37.48
N HIS A 222 39.28 -38.25 36.36
CA HIS A 222 40.20 -39.30 35.91
C HIS A 222 41.57 -38.72 35.53
N GLU A 223 41.61 -37.59 34.84
CA GLU A 223 42.87 -36.92 34.48
C GLU A 223 43.62 -36.42 35.72
N LEU A 224 42.92 -35.83 36.69
CA LEU A 224 43.50 -35.43 37.98
C LEU A 224 44.11 -36.62 38.72
N ALA A 225 43.42 -37.76 38.75
CA ALA A 225 43.92 -38.97 39.38
C ALA A 225 45.19 -39.49 38.67
N ALA A 226 45.20 -39.51 37.34
CA ALA A 226 46.35 -39.94 36.55
C ALA A 226 47.56 -39.01 36.71
N VAL A 227 47.34 -37.69 36.68
CA VAL A 227 48.40 -36.69 36.89
C VAL A 227 48.95 -36.75 38.32
N ASN A 228 48.09 -36.96 39.31
CA ASN A 228 48.51 -37.12 40.71
C ASN A 228 49.30 -38.42 40.93
N GLU A 229 48.93 -39.52 40.27
CA GLU A 229 49.70 -40.76 40.29
C GLU A 229 51.06 -40.59 39.60
N GLN A 230 51.09 -39.88 38.46
CA GLN A 230 52.33 -39.53 37.78
C GLN A 230 53.24 -38.65 38.65
N LEU A 231 52.67 -37.67 39.37
CA LEU A 231 53.40 -36.85 40.33
C LEU A 231 53.98 -37.68 41.47
N LYS A 232 53.22 -38.64 42.02
CA LYS A 232 53.72 -39.58 43.05
C LYS A 232 54.89 -40.41 42.54
N ARG A 233 54.80 -40.95 41.31
CA ARG A 233 55.89 -41.72 40.68
C ARG A 233 57.13 -40.86 40.47
N LEU A 234 56.98 -39.67 39.88
CA LEU A 234 58.07 -38.71 39.67
C LEU A 234 58.73 -38.29 40.99
N SER A 235 57.94 -38.07 42.06
CA SER A 235 58.48 -37.76 43.39
C SER A 235 59.24 -38.94 44.01
N GLY A 236 58.77 -40.17 43.79
CA GLY A 236 59.45 -41.39 44.26
C GLY A 236 60.74 -41.69 43.51
N ASP A 237 60.79 -41.39 42.21
CA ASP A 237 62.00 -41.53 41.39
C ASP A 237 63.05 -40.44 41.71
N LEU A 238 62.61 -39.24 42.10
CA LEU A 238 63.48 -38.22 42.69
C LEU A 238 64.05 -38.64 44.05
N GLN A 239 63.25 -39.26 44.93
CA GLN A 239 63.72 -39.77 46.23
C GLN A 239 64.79 -40.87 46.10
N ARG A 240 64.78 -41.63 45.00
CA ARG A 240 65.81 -42.65 44.71
C ARG A 240 67.11 -42.07 44.15
N SER A 241 67.12 -40.82 43.69
CA SER A 241 68.29 -40.15 43.08
C SER A 241 69.19 -39.41 44.08
N GLY A 242 69.01 -39.65 45.38
CA GLY A 242 69.72 -38.94 46.45
C GLY A 242 69.12 -37.56 46.74
N PRO A 243 69.28 -37.04 47.97
CA PRO A 243 68.57 -35.83 48.41
C PRO A 243 69.08 -34.60 47.65
N ASN A 244 68.24 -34.08 46.75
CA ASN A 244 68.51 -32.85 46.04
C ASN A 244 68.14 -31.67 46.96
N VAL A 245 69.15 -31.10 47.64
CA VAL A 245 69.03 -30.06 48.68
C VAL A 245 68.16 -28.87 48.26
N LYS A 246 68.17 -28.50 46.97
CA LYS A 246 67.32 -27.44 46.41
C LYS A 246 65.82 -27.71 46.57
N LEU A 247 65.38 -28.96 46.42
CA LEU A 247 63.96 -29.32 46.48
C LEU A 247 63.41 -29.20 47.91
N LEU A 248 64.23 -29.52 48.92
CA LEU A 248 63.87 -29.37 50.34
C LEU A 248 63.78 -27.90 50.74
N LEU A 249 64.68 -27.05 50.24
CA LEU A 249 64.62 -25.60 50.44
C LEU A 249 63.38 -24.97 49.77
N GLU A 250 62.99 -25.43 48.58
CA GLU A 250 61.81 -24.92 47.89
C GLU A 250 60.50 -25.44 48.50
N ALA A 251 60.49 -26.70 48.97
CA ALA A 251 59.42 -27.26 49.78
C ALA A 251 59.24 -26.51 51.12
N LEU A 252 60.34 -26.14 51.78
CA LEU A 252 60.30 -25.33 53.00
C LEU A 252 59.69 -23.95 52.73
N ARG A 253 60.12 -23.28 51.65
CA ARG A 253 59.66 -21.94 51.28
C ARG A 253 58.15 -21.91 50.94
N SER A 254 57.68 -22.91 50.20
CA SER A 254 56.26 -23.04 49.87
C SER A 254 55.41 -23.40 51.10
N ALA A 255 55.88 -24.31 51.96
CA ALA A 255 55.20 -24.65 53.21
C ALA A 255 55.07 -23.44 54.16
N GLN A 256 56.12 -22.61 54.26
CA GLN A 256 56.11 -21.35 55.02
C GLN A 256 55.10 -20.35 54.45
N THR A 257 55.02 -20.22 53.12
CA THR A 257 54.07 -19.31 52.46
C THR A 257 52.62 -19.73 52.72
N ASN A 258 52.33 -21.03 52.66
CA ASN A 258 51.01 -21.58 52.98
C ASN A 258 50.64 -21.37 54.46
N TYR A 259 51.61 -21.53 55.38
CA TYR A 259 51.40 -21.26 56.80
C TYR A 259 51.05 -19.79 57.07
N ILE A 260 51.70 -18.85 56.39
CA ILE A 260 51.39 -17.41 56.48
C ILE A 260 49.96 -17.13 55.99
N ALA A 261 49.55 -17.74 54.87
CA ALA A 261 48.20 -17.59 54.34
C ALA A 261 47.12 -18.21 55.27
N LEU A 262 47.42 -19.34 55.91
CA LEU A 262 46.55 -19.98 56.90
C LEU A 262 46.40 -19.15 58.19
N ARG A 263 47.49 -18.57 58.72
CA ARG A 263 47.43 -17.67 59.89
C ARG A 263 46.68 -16.35 59.63
N ALA A 264 46.57 -15.93 58.38
CA ALA A 264 45.76 -14.77 58.03
C ALA A 264 44.25 -15.03 58.17
N ARG A 265 43.82 -16.30 58.21
CA ARG A 265 42.39 -16.70 58.25
C ARG A 265 42.00 -17.46 59.50
N TYR A 266 42.93 -18.18 60.12
CA TYR A 266 42.69 -19.06 61.26
C TYR A 266 43.66 -18.78 62.41
N THR A 267 43.20 -19.04 63.64
CA THR A 267 44.02 -18.93 64.86
C THR A 267 44.99 -20.09 65.00
N ASP A 268 46.01 -19.90 65.84
CA ASP A 268 47.15 -20.82 65.98
C ASP A 268 46.77 -22.25 66.44
N GLU A 269 45.59 -22.40 67.04
CA GLU A 269 45.05 -23.69 67.52
C GLU A 269 44.27 -24.48 66.45
N HIS A 270 44.02 -23.89 65.27
CA HIS A 270 43.26 -24.55 64.21
C HIS A 270 43.97 -25.82 63.71
N PRO A 271 43.28 -26.95 63.50
CA PRO A 271 43.89 -28.23 63.13
C PRO A 271 44.81 -28.12 61.91
N GLU A 272 44.40 -27.36 60.89
CA GLU A 272 45.17 -27.15 59.66
C GLU A 272 46.45 -26.33 59.89
N VAL A 273 46.40 -25.33 60.79
CA VAL A 273 47.58 -24.51 61.15
C VAL A 273 48.58 -25.35 61.94
N ARG A 274 48.10 -26.24 62.83
CA ARG A 274 48.94 -27.19 63.58
C ARG A 274 49.61 -28.22 62.67
N ILE A 275 48.86 -28.81 61.73
CA ILE A 275 49.39 -29.77 60.76
C ILE A 275 50.45 -29.09 59.88
N GLN A 276 50.17 -27.89 59.38
CA GLN A 276 51.11 -27.16 58.54
C GLN A 276 52.39 -26.77 59.29
N ARG A 277 52.26 -26.37 60.57
CA ARG A 277 53.41 -26.10 61.44
C ARG A 277 54.27 -27.36 61.67
N ALA A 278 53.63 -28.50 61.90
CA ALA A 278 54.32 -29.77 62.07
C ALA A 278 55.06 -30.19 60.78
N GLN A 279 54.48 -29.97 59.61
CA GLN A 279 55.15 -30.21 58.32
C GLN A 279 56.37 -29.31 58.11
N ILE A 280 56.30 -28.03 58.48
CA ILE A 280 57.46 -27.13 58.40
C ILE A 280 58.60 -27.63 59.32
N GLN A 281 58.28 -28.04 60.53
CA GLN A 281 59.27 -28.58 61.47
C GLN A 281 59.90 -29.88 60.98
N GLU A 282 59.12 -30.76 60.36
CA GLU A 282 59.61 -32.00 59.78
C GLU A 282 60.56 -31.74 58.59
N ILE A 283 60.19 -30.82 57.69
CA ILE A 283 61.06 -30.43 56.56
C ILE A 283 62.34 -29.76 57.05
N GLN A 284 62.27 -28.92 58.09
CA GLN A 284 63.45 -28.31 58.71
C GLN A 284 64.38 -29.36 59.32
N LYS A 285 63.82 -30.35 60.01
CA LYS A 285 64.58 -31.46 60.59
C LYS A 285 65.29 -32.29 59.52
N GLN A 286 64.63 -32.55 58.39
CA GLN A 286 65.23 -33.25 57.24
C GLN A 286 66.35 -32.43 56.57
N ILE A 287 66.31 -31.10 56.62
CA ILE A 287 67.39 -30.22 56.17
C ILE A 287 68.57 -30.23 57.15
N GLU A 288 68.29 -30.22 58.46
CA GLU A 288 69.32 -30.32 59.51
C GLU A 288 70.06 -31.67 59.48
N GLU A 289 69.34 -32.78 59.28
CA GLU A 289 69.92 -34.12 59.13
C GLU A 289 70.79 -34.26 57.86
N ALA A 290 70.61 -33.38 56.86
CA ALA A 290 71.43 -33.29 55.65
C ALA A 290 72.68 -32.38 55.79
N GLY A 291 72.90 -31.77 56.97
CA GLY A 291 74.18 -31.14 57.34
C GLY A 291 74.45 -29.74 56.80
N LEU A 292 73.45 -28.88 56.63
CA LEU A 292 73.61 -27.49 56.18
C LEU A 292 72.84 -26.48 57.07
N ASP A 293 73.52 -25.40 57.45
CA ASP A 293 73.02 -24.31 58.31
C ASP A 293 71.97 -23.44 57.57
N PRO A 294 70.75 -23.24 58.11
CA PRO A 294 69.64 -22.54 57.45
C PRO A 294 69.79 -21.01 57.37
N SER A 295 70.91 -20.43 57.79
CA SER A 295 71.06 -18.98 57.93
C SER A 295 71.70 -18.22 56.75
N GLN A 296 72.09 -18.88 55.65
CA GLN A 296 72.58 -18.21 54.45
C GLN A 296 71.57 -18.27 53.29
N THR A 297 70.68 -17.28 53.20
CA THR A 297 70.17 -16.68 51.94
C THR A 297 69.05 -15.68 52.27
N THR A 298 69.44 -14.49 52.73
CA THR A 298 68.56 -13.31 52.66
C THR A 298 69.22 -12.26 51.77
N LYS A 299 68.73 -12.15 50.53
CA LYS A 299 68.49 -10.91 49.77
C LYS A 299 68.19 -11.24 48.31
N THR A 300 66.91 -11.34 48.00
CA THR A 300 66.38 -11.05 46.66
C THR A 300 64.92 -10.65 46.83
N ASP A 301 64.68 -9.35 46.81
CA ASP A 301 63.35 -8.77 46.78
C ASP A 301 62.76 -8.82 45.37
N GLY A 302 61.51 -9.27 45.31
CA GLY A 302 60.46 -8.53 44.62
C GLY A 302 60.38 -8.62 43.10
N ALA A 303 59.85 -9.74 42.60
CA ALA A 303 59.16 -9.77 41.31
C ALA A 303 57.69 -9.32 41.49
N ALA A 304 57.19 -8.51 40.55
CA ALA A 304 55.77 -8.48 40.22
C ALA A 304 55.62 -8.74 38.72
N VAL A 305 54.80 -9.75 38.44
CA VAL A 305 54.57 -10.45 37.18
C VAL A 305 53.62 -9.66 36.28
N ALA A 306 53.89 -9.65 34.97
CA ALA A 306 52.86 -9.50 33.95
C ALA A 306 53.11 -10.53 32.83
N VAL A 307 52.17 -11.47 32.75
CA VAL A 307 52.11 -12.59 31.81
C VAL A 307 51.80 -12.08 30.39
N LYS A 308 52.58 -12.54 29.42
CA LYS A 308 52.14 -12.69 28.02
C LYS A 308 52.37 -14.16 27.63
N SER A 309 51.28 -14.86 27.33
CA SER A 309 51.30 -16.15 26.66
C SER A 309 51.22 -15.93 25.14
N ASN A 310 52.02 -16.70 24.39
CA ASN A 310 51.75 -16.99 22.98
C ASN A 310 52.29 -18.38 22.61
N ALA A 311 51.36 -19.19 22.08
CA ALA A 311 51.46 -20.16 20.99
C ALA A 311 52.67 -21.13 20.87
N VAL A 312 52.36 -22.42 21.08
CA VAL A 312 52.50 -23.59 20.18
C VAL A 312 53.55 -23.54 19.04
N SER A 313 54.54 -24.44 19.10
CA SER A 313 54.73 -25.55 18.12
C SER A 313 55.92 -26.45 18.45
N PRO A 314 55.95 -27.72 17.97
CA PRO A 314 56.76 -28.79 18.53
C PRO A 314 58.00 -29.17 17.70
N ALA A 315 58.84 -29.98 18.36
CA ALA A 315 59.83 -30.92 17.81
C ALA A 315 61.14 -30.36 17.23
N SER A 316 62.24 -30.66 17.93
CA SER A 316 63.38 -31.31 17.27
C SER A 316 64.37 -31.94 18.27
N LYS A 317 64.64 -33.23 18.01
CA LYS A 317 65.92 -33.95 18.15
C LYS A 317 66.42 -34.34 19.53
N ALA A 318 66.27 -35.65 19.78
CA ALA A 318 67.03 -36.44 20.73
C ALA A 318 68.50 -36.59 20.30
N GLY A 319 69.39 -36.56 21.29
CA GLY A 319 70.80 -36.89 21.15
C GLY A 319 71.58 -36.73 22.48
N MET A 320 71.85 -37.87 23.12
CA MET A 320 72.96 -38.20 24.05
C MET A 320 73.05 -37.58 25.46
N ALA A 321 72.64 -38.42 26.42
CA ALA A 321 73.15 -38.82 27.74
C ALA A 321 74.14 -37.96 28.57
N SER A 322 73.85 -37.99 29.88
CA SER A 322 74.67 -37.76 31.08
C SER A 322 74.74 -36.33 31.62
N GLY A 323 74.12 -36.13 32.79
CA GLY A 323 74.05 -34.86 33.53
C GLY A 323 72.75 -34.06 33.37
N LYS A 324 71.98 -34.36 32.32
CA LYS A 324 70.75 -33.64 31.93
C LYS A 324 69.47 -34.21 32.56
N ASP A 325 69.52 -35.46 33.01
CA ASP A 325 68.34 -36.21 33.46
C ASP A 325 67.71 -35.63 34.73
N ALA A 326 68.47 -34.94 35.60
CA ALA A 326 67.95 -34.33 36.82
C ALA A 326 67.29 -32.95 36.58
N GLU A 327 67.84 -32.13 35.68
CA GLU A 327 67.22 -30.85 35.27
C GLU A 327 65.98 -31.09 34.41
N ASP A 328 66.02 -32.09 33.51
CA ASP A 328 64.85 -32.48 32.71
C ASP A 328 63.73 -33.07 33.59
N LEU A 329 64.07 -33.80 34.68
CA LEU A 329 63.10 -34.35 35.63
C LEU A 329 62.45 -33.27 36.52
N ASP A 330 63.20 -32.25 36.93
CA ASP A 330 62.68 -31.08 37.66
C ASP A 330 61.75 -30.24 36.78
N GLU A 331 62.12 -30.03 35.50
CA GLU A 331 61.25 -29.34 34.54
C GLU A 331 59.95 -30.13 34.28
N LEU A 332 60.04 -31.46 34.16
CA LEU A 332 58.87 -32.34 34.06
C LEU A 332 57.98 -32.28 35.32
N LEU A 333 58.56 -32.22 36.50
CA LEU A 333 57.83 -32.12 37.76
C LEU A 333 57.08 -30.78 37.85
N LYS A 334 57.75 -29.67 37.49
CA LYS A 334 57.14 -28.33 37.42
C LYS A 334 56.00 -28.25 36.40
N ARG A 335 56.17 -28.86 35.22
CA ARG A 335 55.09 -28.96 34.23
C ARG A 335 53.90 -29.78 34.76
N THR A 336 54.17 -30.87 35.46
CA THR A 336 53.14 -31.74 36.05
C THR A 336 52.38 -31.03 37.17
N GLN A 337 53.06 -30.25 38.02
CA GLN A 337 52.45 -29.40 39.06
C GLN A 337 51.58 -28.29 38.47
N ASN A 338 52.06 -27.57 37.45
CA ASN A 338 51.25 -26.55 36.77
C ASN A 338 50.01 -27.19 36.14
N ARG A 339 50.16 -28.34 35.48
CA ARG A 339 49.03 -29.09 34.92
C ARG A 339 48.03 -29.53 35.98
N LEU A 340 48.49 -29.95 37.15
CA LEU A 340 47.62 -30.28 38.28
C LEU A 340 46.80 -29.05 38.72
N GLY A 341 47.47 -27.91 38.93
CA GLY A 341 46.81 -26.66 39.31
C GLY A 341 45.81 -26.16 38.27
N ASP A 342 46.10 -26.33 36.97
CA ASP A 342 45.18 -25.97 35.89
C ASP A 342 43.97 -26.90 35.84
N LEU A 343 44.16 -28.20 36.04
CA LEU A 343 43.07 -29.17 36.12
C LEU A 343 42.17 -28.95 37.35
N GLU A 344 42.73 -28.58 38.50
CA GLU A 344 41.98 -28.25 39.72
C GLU A 344 41.14 -26.98 39.54
N LYS A 345 41.70 -25.94 38.91
CA LYS A 345 40.93 -24.74 38.52
C LYS A 345 39.81 -25.10 37.56
N ALA A 346 40.09 -25.90 36.53
CA ALA A 346 39.08 -26.35 35.58
C ALA A 346 37.95 -27.12 36.28
N ARG A 347 38.27 -27.99 37.25
CA ARG A 347 37.27 -28.69 38.07
C ARG A 347 36.39 -27.74 38.87
N GLN A 348 36.98 -26.73 39.52
CA GLN A 348 36.22 -25.73 40.28
C GLN A 348 35.25 -24.95 39.38
N VAL A 349 35.69 -24.56 38.19
CA VAL A 349 34.84 -23.92 37.17
C VAL A 349 33.68 -24.86 36.82
N LEU A 350 33.97 -26.10 36.44
CA LEU A 350 32.95 -27.08 36.04
C LEU A 350 31.92 -27.37 37.14
N LEU A 351 32.34 -27.45 38.41
CA LEU A 351 31.43 -27.64 39.56
C LEU A 351 30.50 -26.44 39.76
N THR A 352 31.04 -25.23 39.65
CA THR A 352 30.24 -24.00 39.73
C THR A 352 29.20 -23.97 38.61
N ARG A 353 29.60 -24.31 37.37
CA ARG A 353 28.69 -24.42 36.22
C ARG A 353 27.60 -25.46 36.40
N GLN A 354 27.95 -26.63 36.92
CA GLN A 354 26.98 -27.69 37.18
C GLN A 354 25.94 -27.24 38.21
N ARG A 355 26.38 -26.54 39.27
CA ARG A 355 25.48 -25.98 40.28
C ARG A 355 24.55 -24.92 39.69
N GLU A 356 25.06 -24.00 38.88
CA GLU A 356 24.27 -22.99 38.18
C GLU A 356 23.21 -23.65 37.29
N ALA A 357 23.59 -24.61 36.44
CA ALA A 357 22.68 -25.34 35.56
C ALA A 357 21.58 -26.08 36.35
N ARG A 358 21.95 -26.77 37.43
CA ARG A 358 21.00 -27.46 38.31
C ARG A 358 20.02 -26.52 39.00
N LEU A 359 20.48 -25.35 39.45
CA LEU A 359 19.61 -24.34 40.07
C LEU A 359 18.65 -23.76 39.04
N PHE A 360 19.13 -23.46 37.84
CA PHE A 360 18.30 -22.97 36.74
C PHE A 360 17.26 -24.01 36.29
N ALA A 361 17.62 -25.30 36.27
CA ALA A 361 16.69 -26.38 35.93
C ALA A 361 15.53 -26.54 36.93
N LYS A 362 15.71 -26.09 38.18
CA LYS A 362 14.67 -26.13 39.22
C LYS A 362 13.67 -24.98 39.13
N ASP A 363 14.11 -23.81 38.69
CA ASP A 363 13.27 -22.61 38.58
C ASP A 363 13.57 -21.85 37.27
N PRO A 364 13.14 -22.39 36.11
CA PRO A 364 13.33 -21.76 34.83
C PRO A 364 12.43 -20.52 34.69
N THR A 365 12.98 -19.40 34.22
CA THR A 365 12.22 -18.15 34.07
C THR A 365 11.28 -18.13 32.86
N GLY A 366 11.43 -19.08 31.92
CA GLY A 366 10.75 -19.09 30.63
C GLY A 366 11.35 -18.08 29.64
N TYR A 367 11.10 -18.28 28.34
CA TYR A 367 11.58 -17.38 27.28
C TYR A 367 10.73 -16.11 27.15
N TYR A 368 9.46 -16.21 27.52
CA TYR A 368 8.49 -15.12 27.46
C TYR A 368 7.65 -15.13 28.72
N ARG A 369 7.26 -13.95 29.17
CA ARG A 369 6.39 -13.77 30.34
C ARG A 369 5.06 -13.18 29.92
N LEU A 370 4.00 -13.64 30.56
CA LEU A 370 2.67 -13.06 30.45
C LEU A 370 2.63 -11.69 31.17
N LEU A 371 2.29 -10.62 30.46
CA LEU A 371 2.17 -9.28 31.07
C LEU A 371 0.91 -9.11 31.90
N GLY A 372 -0.19 -9.69 31.45
CA GLY A 372 -1.49 -9.58 32.10
C GLY A 372 -2.48 -10.60 31.52
N LEU A 373 -3.35 -11.12 32.39
CA LEU A 373 -4.46 -11.96 31.99
C LEU A 373 -5.53 -11.10 31.32
N ALA A 374 -6.13 -11.62 30.25
CA ALA A 374 -7.24 -10.94 29.61
C ALA A 374 -8.49 -10.98 30.50
N THR A 375 -9.25 -9.89 30.48
CA THR A 375 -10.53 -9.76 31.18
C THR A 375 -11.70 -9.71 30.20
N VAL A 376 -12.92 -9.87 30.69
CA VAL A 376 -14.15 -9.82 29.87
C VAL A 376 -14.32 -8.46 29.18
N ASN A 377 -13.69 -7.40 29.70
CA ASN A 377 -13.74 -6.06 29.11
C ASN A 377 -12.86 -5.93 27.86
N ASP A 378 -11.87 -6.82 27.68
CA ASP A 378 -10.91 -6.80 26.56
C ASP A 378 -11.46 -7.55 25.33
N VAL A 379 -12.69 -8.04 25.41
CA VAL A 379 -13.33 -8.87 24.39
C VAL A 379 -13.93 -7.99 23.28
N VAL A 380 -13.41 -8.13 22.06
CA VAL A 380 -13.96 -7.47 20.88
C VAL A 380 -15.05 -8.36 20.27
N ARG A 381 -16.27 -7.80 20.10
CA ARG A 381 -17.38 -8.46 19.41
C ARG A 381 -17.28 -8.19 17.92
N HIS A 382 -17.08 -9.23 17.13
CA HIS A 382 -17.22 -9.13 15.69
C HIS A 382 -18.67 -9.39 15.28
N GLY A 383 -19.37 -8.32 14.95
CA GLY A 383 -20.78 -8.37 14.57
C GLY A 383 -20.98 -8.99 13.19
N GLY A 384 -21.95 -9.90 13.08
CA GLY A 384 -22.47 -10.39 11.79
C GLY A 384 -23.09 -9.29 10.91
N GLN A 385 -23.31 -8.09 11.47
CA GLN A 385 -24.02 -6.97 10.86
C GLN A 385 -23.50 -6.59 9.47
N LEU A 386 -22.18 -6.67 9.24
CA LEU A 386 -21.61 -6.40 7.91
C LEU A 386 -22.02 -7.47 6.88
N LYS A 387 -22.02 -8.75 7.28
CA LYS A 387 -22.50 -9.85 6.42
C LYS A 387 -24.01 -9.74 6.19
N THR A 388 -24.78 -9.37 7.21
CA THR A 388 -26.22 -9.12 7.12
C THR A 388 -26.52 -7.98 6.15
N LEU A 389 -25.75 -6.89 6.22
CA LEU A 389 -25.87 -5.72 5.34
C LEU A 389 -25.54 -6.09 3.89
N ILE A 390 -24.44 -6.83 3.66
CA ILE A 390 -24.05 -7.29 2.33
C ILE A 390 -25.15 -8.18 1.73
N LEU A 391 -25.71 -9.10 2.50
CA LEU A 391 -26.76 -10.00 2.03
C LEU A 391 -28.07 -9.26 1.73
N MET A 392 -28.43 -8.27 2.55
CA MET A 392 -29.57 -7.37 2.30
C MET A 392 -29.38 -6.58 0.99
N LEU A 393 -28.20 -5.98 0.77
CA LEU A 393 -27.89 -5.20 -0.43
C LEU A 393 -27.88 -6.09 -1.69
N PHE A 394 -27.29 -7.27 -1.60
CA PHE A 394 -27.27 -8.25 -2.69
C PHE A 394 -28.68 -8.74 -3.04
N GLY A 395 -29.48 -9.09 -2.03
CA GLY A 395 -30.88 -9.44 -2.19
C GLY A 395 -31.67 -8.32 -2.87
N GLY A 396 -31.48 -7.07 -2.44
CA GLY A 396 -32.11 -5.90 -3.04
C GLY A 396 -31.74 -5.70 -4.51
N PHE A 397 -30.48 -5.89 -4.87
CA PHE A 397 -30.01 -5.80 -6.25
C PHE A 397 -30.63 -6.90 -7.14
N CYS A 398 -30.62 -8.15 -6.69
CA CYS A 398 -31.24 -9.26 -7.42
C CYS A 398 -32.75 -9.07 -7.61
N GLY A 399 -33.46 -8.61 -6.57
CA GLY A 399 -34.89 -8.30 -6.66
C GLY A 399 -35.21 -7.14 -7.61
N PHE A 400 -34.36 -6.11 -7.63
CA PHE A 400 -34.48 -5.01 -8.58
C PHE A 400 -34.25 -5.47 -10.02
N ALA A 401 -33.19 -6.24 -10.28
CA ALA A 401 -32.89 -6.78 -11.61
C ALA A 401 -34.01 -7.67 -12.14
N PHE A 402 -34.57 -8.54 -11.29
CA PHE A 402 -35.73 -9.37 -11.65
C PHE A 402 -36.96 -8.52 -11.98
N ALA A 403 -37.25 -7.47 -11.20
CA ALA A 403 -38.35 -6.56 -11.47
C ALA A 403 -38.17 -5.79 -12.79
N VAL A 404 -36.94 -5.37 -13.13
CA VAL A 404 -36.62 -4.79 -14.44
C VAL A 404 -36.96 -5.79 -15.55
N CYS A 405 -36.49 -7.04 -15.46
CA CYS A 405 -36.80 -8.08 -16.45
C CYS A 405 -38.31 -8.36 -16.58
N ALA A 406 -39.06 -8.38 -15.48
CA ALA A 406 -40.51 -8.56 -15.50
C ALA A 406 -41.23 -7.38 -16.19
N VAL A 407 -40.78 -6.15 -15.95
CA VAL A 407 -41.29 -4.96 -16.64
C VAL A 407 -41.00 -5.02 -18.14
N LEU A 408 -39.79 -5.46 -18.52
CA LEU A 408 -39.43 -5.66 -19.93
C LEU A 408 -40.31 -6.70 -20.61
N LEU A 409 -40.52 -7.86 -19.97
CA LEU A 409 -41.36 -8.92 -20.51
C LEU A 409 -42.82 -8.47 -20.67
N ALA A 410 -43.33 -7.70 -19.70
CA ALA A 410 -44.68 -7.13 -19.78
C ALA A 410 -44.83 -6.12 -20.93
N GLU A 411 -43.80 -5.31 -21.21
CA GLU A 411 -43.82 -4.33 -22.32
C GLU A 411 -43.69 -5.02 -23.69
N VAL A 412 -42.87 -6.07 -23.80
CA VAL A 412 -42.73 -6.85 -25.05
C VAL A 412 -44.04 -7.58 -25.41
N ARG A 413 -44.85 -7.96 -24.41
CA ARG A 413 -46.15 -8.61 -24.62
C ARG A 413 -47.25 -7.64 -25.05
N ASP A 414 -47.08 -6.34 -24.83
CA ASP A 414 -48.07 -5.32 -25.20
C ASP A 414 -47.94 -4.91 -26.67
N ARG A 415 -48.91 -5.35 -27.49
CA ARG A 415 -48.92 -5.19 -28.96
C ARG A 415 -49.72 -3.98 -29.47
N ARG A 416 -50.27 -3.12 -28.59
CA ARG A 416 -51.14 -1.99 -28.99
C ARG A 416 -50.40 -0.93 -29.83
N ILE A 417 -51.12 -0.21 -30.69
CA ILE A 417 -50.59 0.88 -31.53
C ILE A 417 -50.42 2.14 -30.67
N LYS A 418 -49.18 2.58 -30.39
CA LYS A 418 -48.91 3.73 -29.50
C LYS A 418 -48.18 4.90 -30.17
N THR A 419 -47.49 4.65 -31.29
CA THR A 419 -46.65 5.65 -31.97
C THR A 419 -47.05 5.85 -33.43
N ALA A 420 -46.69 7.00 -34.02
CA ALA A 420 -46.94 7.27 -35.43
C ALA A 420 -46.30 6.20 -36.35
N ALA A 421 -45.11 5.70 -35.97
CA ALA A 421 -44.42 4.63 -36.69
C ALA A 421 -45.19 3.30 -36.61
N ASP A 422 -45.77 2.97 -35.45
CA ASP A 422 -46.64 1.79 -35.32
C ASP A 422 -47.89 1.92 -36.19
N LEU A 423 -48.51 3.12 -36.20
CA LEU A 423 -49.72 3.38 -36.99
C LEU A 423 -49.44 3.25 -38.49
N GLN A 424 -48.37 3.86 -38.99
CA GLN A 424 -47.99 3.77 -40.40
C GLN A 424 -47.69 2.32 -40.81
N ARG A 425 -46.97 1.57 -39.96
CA ARG A 425 -46.63 0.17 -40.18
C ARG A 425 -47.84 -0.77 -40.17
N VAL A 426 -48.85 -0.49 -39.35
CA VAL A 426 -50.04 -1.34 -39.22
C VAL A 426 -51.07 -1.02 -40.30
N THR A 427 -51.30 0.26 -40.58
CA THR A 427 -52.33 0.73 -41.53
C THR A 427 -51.83 0.74 -42.98
N GLY A 428 -50.52 0.92 -43.19
CA GLY A 428 -49.94 1.17 -44.52
C GLY A 428 -50.38 2.50 -45.14
N LEU A 429 -50.96 3.40 -44.34
CA LEU A 429 -51.41 4.73 -44.77
C LEU A 429 -50.40 5.80 -44.30
N PRO A 430 -50.26 6.92 -45.01
CA PRO A 430 -49.46 8.04 -44.54
C PRO A 430 -50.09 8.62 -43.26
N VAL A 431 -49.27 8.89 -42.24
CA VAL A 431 -49.74 9.56 -41.02
C VAL A 431 -49.89 11.05 -41.33
N LEU A 432 -51.13 11.53 -41.34
CA LEU A 432 -51.46 12.91 -41.72
C LEU A 432 -51.10 13.88 -40.60
N ALA A 433 -51.42 13.50 -39.37
CA ALA A 433 -51.15 14.28 -38.16
C ALA A 433 -51.19 13.39 -36.90
N THR A 434 -50.59 13.88 -35.82
CA THR A 434 -50.71 13.28 -34.49
C THR A 434 -51.27 14.32 -33.52
N LEU A 435 -52.23 13.90 -32.69
CA LEU A 435 -52.72 14.68 -31.57
C LEU A 435 -52.03 14.16 -30.32
N GLY A 436 -51.33 15.05 -29.62
CA GLY A 436 -50.79 14.73 -28.30
C GLY A 436 -51.93 14.48 -27.29
N ASN A 437 -51.60 14.13 -26.05
CA ASN A 437 -52.64 13.83 -25.07
C ASN A 437 -53.45 15.09 -24.70
N LEU A 438 -54.69 15.18 -25.19
CA LEU A 438 -55.66 16.25 -24.92
C LEU A 438 -55.85 16.54 -23.43
N GLU A 439 -55.80 15.51 -22.57
CA GLU A 439 -55.95 15.63 -21.11
C GLU A 439 -54.81 16.45 -20.46
N LEU A 440 -53.68 16.61 -21.15
CA LEU A 440 -52.52 17.35 -20.70
C LEU A 440 -52.36 18.72 -21.39
N MET A 441 -53.22 19.06 -22.35
CA MET A 441 -53.13 20.29 -23.14
C MET A 441 -54.12 21.35 -22.65
N SER A 442 -53.66 22.60 -22.56
CA SER A 442 -54.54 23.74 -22.30
C SER A 442 -55.43 24.06 -23.52
N PRO A 443 -56.59 24.73 -23.34
CA PRO A 443 -57.48 25.10 -24.45
C PRO A 443 -56.81 25.94 -25.56
N ALA A 444 -55.86 26.80 -25.19
CA ALA A 444 -55.06 27.57 -26.15
C ALA A 444 -54.16 26.66 -27.01
N GLN A 445 -53.48 25.70 -26.39
CA GLN A 445 -52.64 24.72 -27.10
C GLN A 445 -53.46 23.82 -28.03
N GLN A 446 -54.70 23.47 -27.65
CA GLN A 446 -55.61 22.71 -28.51
C GLN A 446 -56.02 23.50 -29.76
N THR A 447 -56.29 24.80 -29.61
CA THR A 447 -56.65 25.69 -30.72
C THR A 447 -55.47 25.89 -31.67
N ASP A 448 -54.27 26.14 -31.13
CA ASP A 448 -53.03 26.24 -31.93
C ASP A 448 -52.72 24.96 -32.69
N TRP A 449 -52.88 23.81 -32.02
CA TRP A 449 -52.71 22.52 -32.64
C TRP A 449 -53.73 22.30 -33.76
N ALA A 450 -55.00 22.66 -33.54
CA ALA A 450 -56.07 22.48 -34.51
C ALA A 450 -55.82 23.31 -35.77
N PHE A 451 -55.39 24.57 -35.61
CA PHE A 451 -55.05 25.45 -36.73
C PHE A 451 -53.88 24.91 -37.55
N ARG A 452 -52.78 24.49 -36.88
CA ARG A 452 -51.60 23.90 -37.54
C ARG A 452 -51.93 22.57 -38.23
N THR A 453 -52.78 21.77 -37.62
CA THR A 453 -53.20 20.48 -38.17
C THR A 453 -54.08 20.68 -39.39
N TRP A 454 -55.05 21.61 -39.32
CA TRP A 454 -55.89 21.96 -40.46
C TRP A 454 -55.07 22.45 -41.66
N THR A 455 -54.06 23.31 -41.45
CA THR A 455 -53.15 23.73 -42.53
C THR A 455 -52.41 22.57 -43.18
N SER A 456 -51.85 21.67 -42.37
CA SER A 456 -51.07 20.53 -42.85
C SER A 456 -51.95 19.50 -43.57
N LEU A 457 -53.21 19.39 -43.14
CA LEU A 457 -54.19 18.50 -43.75
C LEU A 457 -54.63 19.01 -45.12
N LEU A 458 -54.87 20.32 -45.26
CA LEU A 458 -55.36 20.93 -46.50
C LEU A 458 -54.45 20.64 -47.71
N ASP A 459 -53.13 20.69 -47.53
CA ASP A 459 -52.14 20.36 -48.57
C ASP A 459 -52.20 18.89 -49.03
N LYS A 460 -52.77 18.01 -48.21
CA LYS A 460 -52.86 16.55 -48.46
C LYS A 460 -54.25 16.11 -48.92
N LEU A 461 -55.24 17.00 -48.84
CA LEU A 461 -56.59 16.74 -49.31
C LEU A 461 -56.74 17.15 -50.78
N ASN A 462 -57.60 16.44 -51.52
CA ASN A 462 -57.91 16.79 -52.89
C ASN A 462 -58.82 18.03 -52.91
N TYR A 463 -58.24 19.21 -53.15
CA TYR A 463 -58.93 20.51 -53.15
C TYR A 463 -59.15 21.01 -54.58
N SER A 464 -60.36 21.51 -54.86
CA SER A 464 -60.71 22.19 -56.10
C SER A 464 -61.46 23.47 -55.74
N PRO A 465 -61.12 24.65 -56.29
CA PRO A 465 -61.78 25.91 -55.96
C PRO A 465 -63.29 25.90 -56.26
N ASP A 466 -63.70 25.14 -57.26
CA ASP A 466 -65.10 25.06 -57.73
C ASP A 466 -65.96 24.05 -56.95
N ARG A 467 -65.45 23.43 -55.88
CA ARG A 467 -66.14 22.37 -55.11
C ARG A 467 -65.83 22.40 -53.62
N GLY A 468 -66.74 21.87 -52.82
CA GLY A 468 -66.55 21.71 -51.38
C GLY A 468 -65.56 20.59 -51.03
N ILE A 469 -64.91 20.70 -49.86
CA ILE A 469 -64.03 19.64 -49.34
C ILE A 469 -64.87 18.68 -48.50
N VAL A 470 -64.96 17.40 -48.88
CA VAL A 470 -65.70 16.39 -48.11
C VAL A 470 -64.72 15.39 -47.50
N CYS A 471 -64.69 15.30 -46.17
CA CYS A 471 -63.82 14.39 -45.42
C CYS A 471 -64.61 13.54 -44.42
N GLY A 472 -64.52 12.23 -44.53
CA GLY A 472 -65.06 11.29 -43.56
C GLY A 472 -64.02 10.85 -42.55
N PHE A 473 -64.43 10.68 -41.30
CA PHE A 473 -63.59 10.19 -40.21
C PHE A 473 -64.17 8.91 -39.63
N THR A 474 -63.40 7.83 -39.68
CA THR A 474 -63.75 6.54 -39.06
C THR A 474 -62.61 6.04 -38.18
N SER A 475 -62.87 5.02 -37.37
CA SER A 475 -61.95 4.48 -36.37
C SER A 475 -62.21 2.99 -36.15
N SER A 476 -61.30 2.30 -35.47
CA SER A 476 -61.47 0.87 -35.18
C SER A 476 -62.54 0.62 -34.11
N THR A 477 -62.51 1.45 -33.07
CA THR A 477 -63.37 1.30 -31.89
C THR A 477 -64.03 2.63 -31.52
N GLN A 478 -65.07 2.55 -30.69
CA GLN A 478 -65.71 3.73 -30.13
C GLN A 478 -64.79 4.37 -29.07
N GLY A 479 -64.76 5.70 -29.00
CA GLY A 479 -63.94 6.43 -28.00
C GLY A 479 -62.52 6.80 -28.46
N GLU A 480 -62.17 6.59 -29.73
CA GLU A 480 -60.86 6.99 -30.28
C GLU A 480 -60.72 8.49 -30.61
N GLY A 481 -61.73 9.30 -30.24
CA GLY A 481 -61.67 10.77 -30.28
C GLY A 481 -62.11 11.43 -31.60
N ARG A 482 -62.91 10.75 -32.43
CA ARG A 482 -63.43 11.28 -33.71
C ARG A 482 -64.19 12.59 -33.54
N SER A 483 -65.16 12.64 -32.64
CA SER A 483 -65.99 13.83 -32.41
C SER A 483 -65.13 15.00 -31.92
N THR A 484 -64.12 14.74 -31.09
CA THR A 484 -63.17 15.75 -30.62
C THR A 484 -62.33 16.32 -31.76
N TRP A 485 -61.84 15.46 -32.66
CA TRP A 485 -61.08 15.88 -33.84
C TRP A 485 -61.93 16.72 -34.80
N ILE A 486 -63.16 16.27 -35.11
CA ILE A 486 -64.07 16.98 -36.01
C ILE A 486 -64.42 18.36 -35.43
N LYS A 487 -64.66 18.45 -34.12
CA LYS A 487 -64.92 19.74 -33.44
C LYS A 487 -63.75 20.70 -33.57
N LEU A 488 -62.53 20.25 -33.27
CA LEU A 488 -61.33 21.08 -33.33
C LEU A 488 -60.99 21.54 -34.76
N LEU A 489 -61.06 20.62 -35.74
CA LEU A 489 -60.80 20.95 -37.15
C LEU A 489 -61.90 21.84 -37.74
N GLY A 490 -63.16 21.60 -37.39
CA GLY A 490 -64.28 22.45 -37.82
C GLY A 490 -64.16 23.88 -37.29
N GLN A 491 -63.74 24.05 -36.04
CA GLN A 491 -63.44 25.38 -35.48
C GLN A 491 -62.27 26.05 -36.20
N ALA A 492 -61.19 25.31 -36.49
CA ALA A 492 -60.03 25.85 -37.22
C ALA A 492 -60.36 26.26 -38.67
N ALA A 493 -61.21 25.49 -39.35
CA ALA A 493 -61.68 25.80 -40.71
C ALA A 493 -62.60 27.03 -40.72
N SER A 494 -63.51 27.12 -39.75
CA SER A 494 -64.41 28.27 -39.54
C SER A 494 -63.64 29.56 -39.29
N GLN A 495 -62.58 29.52 -38.47
CA GLN A 495 -61.70 30.66 -38.20
C GLN A 495 -60.96 31.18 -39.45
N ARG A 496 -60.84 30.38 -40.51
CA ARG A 496 -60.25 30.77 -41.80
C ARG A 496 -61.27 31.34 -42.80
N GLY A 497 -62.50 31.59 -42.35
CA GLY A 497 -63.57 32.12 -43.19
C GLY A 497 -64.22 31.08 -44.10
N THR A 498 -63.93 29.79 -43.92
CA THR A 498 -64.61 28.70 -44.64
C THR A 498 -65.86 28.28 -43.89
N ARG A 499 -66.96 28.05 -44.61
CA ARG A 499 -68.19 27.54 -43.99
C ARG A 499 -68.08 26.05 -43.75
N VAL A 500 -68.45 25.60 -42.56
CA VAL A 500 -68.28 24.20 -42.15
C VAL A 500 -69.63 23.53 -41.95
N LEU A 501 -69.81 22.37 -42.59
CA LEU A 501 -70.90 21.46 -42.35
C LEU A 501 -70.37 20.22 -41.64
N THR A 502 -70.81 19.97 -40.40
CA THR A 502 -70.49 18.72 -39.69
C THR A 502 -71.68 17.78 -39.73
N VAL A 503 -71.47 16.56 -40.19
CA VAL A 503 -72.49 15.50 -40.24
C VAL A 503 -72.11 14.40 -39.27
N ALA A 504 -72.95 14.11 -38.27
CA ALA A 504 -72.65 13.08 -37.27
C ALA A 504 -73.71 11.99 -37.23
N THR A 505 -73.31 10.73 -37.35
CA THR A 505 -74.22 9.58 -37.21
C THR A 505 -74.45 9.24 -35.73
N GLN A 506 -75.70 9.18 -35.29
CA GLN A 506 -76.04 8.62 -33.97
C GLN A 506 -76.18 7.09 -34.03
N PRO A 507 -75.78 6.35 -32.98
CA PRO A 507 -76.04 4.90 -32.90
C PRO A 507 -77.55 4.61 -32.87
N SER A 508 -77.99 3.51 -33.50
CA SER A 508 -79.39 3.06 -33.47
C SER A 508 -79.80 2.61 -32.05
N PRO A 509 -80.98 2.99 -31.52
CA PRO A 509 -81.45 2.54 -30.21
C PRO A 509 -81.85 1.07 -30.12
N ASN A 510 -81.99 0.35 -31.25
CA ASN A 510 -82.47 -1.03 -31.28
C ASN A 510 -81.47 -1.97 -31.94
N GLY A 511 -80.54 -2.48 -31.12
CA GLY A 511 -79.74 -3.66 -31.40
C GLY A 511 -79.66 -4.50 -30.13
N LYS A 512 -80.69 -5.32 -29.86
CA LYS A 512 -80.63 -6.33 -28.79
C LYS A 512 -79.64 -7.43 -29.20
N GLY A 513 -78.53 -7.48 -28.49
CA GLY A 513 -77.47 -8.47 -28.66
C GLY A 513 -76.58 -8.55 -27.42
N GLY A 514 -77.18 -8.87 -26.28
CA GLY A 514 -76.49 -9.43 -25.13
C GLY A 514 -77.52 -10.11 -24.23
N PRO A 515 -77.26 -11.33 -23.78
CA PRO A 515 -77.41 -11.54 -22.35
C PRO A 515 -76.25 -12.38 -21.82
N GLU A 516 -75.34 -11.76 -21.06
CA GLU A 516 -74.77 -12.41 -19.88
C GLU A 516 -73.97 -11.42 -19.02
N PHE A 517 -74.14 -11.59 -17.71
CA PHE A 517 -73.48 -10.92 -16.58
C PHE A 517 -74.02 -9.56 -16.13
N ALA A 518 -75.14 -9.62 -15.40
CA ALA A 518 -75.35 -8.76 -14.22
C ALA A 518 -76.10 -9.54 -13.11
N ALA A 519 -75.34 -10.12 -12.19
CA ALA A 519 -75.65 -10.41 -10.78
C ALA A 519 -74.29 -10.84 -10.19
N THR A 520 -73.72 -10.30 -9.13
CA THR A 520 -74.24 -9.96 -7.79
C THR A 520 -73.22 -9.06 -7.06
N GLU A 521 -73.67 -8.50 -5.92
CA GLU A 521 -72.90 -8.03 -4.74
C GLU A 521 -72.88 -6.51 -4.45
N THR A 522 -73.66 -6.16 -3.41
CA THR A 522 -73.56 -5.00 -2.52
C THR A 522 -72.48 -5.23 -1.43
N PRO A 523 -72.23 -4.32 -0.47
CA PRO A 523 -71.21 -3.26 -0.52
C PRO A 523 -70.14 -3.41 0.58
N GLY A 524 -68.92 -2.89 0.39
CA GLY A 524 -67.98 -2.80 1.51
C GLY A 524 -66.54 -2.37 1.20
N SER A 525 -66.27 -1.08 1.42
CA SER A 525 -65.00 -0.47 1.85
C SER A 525 -63.74 -0.57 0.97
N GLY A 526 -63.10 0.59 0.79
CA GLY A 526 -61.65 0.67 0.53
C GLY A 526 -61.31 1.48 -0.71
N ASP A 527 -61.07 2.76 -0.47
CA ASP A 527 -60.58 3.82 -1.36
C ASP A 527 -59.65 3.45 -2.52
N VAL A 528 -59.69 4.35 -3.52
CA VAL A 528 -58.71 4.60 -4.59
C VAL A 528 -58.91 3.82 -5.91
N ALA A 529 -60.01 4.10 -6.60
CA ALA A 529 -60.04 4.09 -8.07
C ALA A 529 -61.21 4.93 -8.62
N ALA A 530 -60.95 5.62 -9.73
CA ALA A 530 -61.92 6.29 -10.61
C ALA A 530 -62.38 7.73 -10.25
N ARG A 531 -61.44 8.68 -10.26
CA ARG A 531 -61.61 9.95 -11.00
C ARG A 531 -61.71 9.69 -12.51
N ARG A 532 -62.66 8.86 -12.94
CA ARG A 532 -62.91 8.48 -14.35
C ARG A 532 -64.38 8.62 -14.73
N ALA A 533 -65.08 9.52 -14.03
CA ALA A 533 -66.48 9.86 -14.27
C ALA A 533 -66.69 11.37 -14.58
N ALA A 534 -65.66 12.04 -15.09
CA ALA A 534 -65.74 13.45 -15.49
C ALA A 534 -65.12 13.65 -16.88
N SER A 535 -65.84 13.24 -17.90
CA SER A 535 -65.79 13.75 -19.30
C SER A 535 -66.64 12.87 -20.21
N ASN A 536 -67.84 12.51 -19.76
CA ASN A 536 -68.93 12.27 -20.70
C ASN A 536 -69.63 13.63 -20.87
N GLU A 537 -68.94 14.58 -21.51
CA GLU A 537 -69.63 15.73 -22.09
C GLU A 537 -70.35 15.22 -23.33
N THR A 538 -71.54 14.66 -23.09
CA THR A 538 -72.58 14.62 -24.10
C THR A 538 -72.85 16.07 -24.51
N PHE A 539 -72.91 16.34 -25.81
CA PHE A 539 -73.22 17.67 -26.38
C PHE A 539 -74.22 18.47 -25.52
N PRO A 540 -73.87 19.66 -25.00
CA PRO A 540 -74.84 20.52 -24.36
C PRO A 540 -75.59 21.29 -25.45
N PHE A 541 -76.49 20.61 -26.13
CA PHE A 541 -77.57 21.24 -26.89
C PHE A 541 -78.84 20.43 -26.63
N SER A 542 -79.36 20.53 -25.41
CA SER A 542 -80.81 20.39 -25.24
C SER A 542 -81.41 21.72 -25.70
N PRO A 543 -82.23 21.74 -26.77
CA PRO A 543 -82.90 22.97 -27.17
C PRO A 543 -83.82 23.40 -26.02
N THR A 544 -83.79 24.69 -25.70
CA THR A 544 -84.79 25.25 -24.78
C THR A 544 -86.18 25.05 -25.38
N ALA A 545 -87.20 24.86 -24.54
CA ALA A 545 -88.58 24.62 -25.00
C ALA A 545 -89.15 25.74 -25.91
N ALA A 546 -88.47 26.89 -26.00
CA ALA A 546 -88.79 27.99 -26.91
C ALA A 546 -88.13 27.86 -28.31
N GLU A 547 -87.01 27.14 -28.45
CA GLU A 547 -86.35 26.87 -29.74
C GLU A 547 -86.92 25.63 -30.46
N ALA A 548 -87.57 24.73 -29.72
CA ALA A 548 -88.27 23.56 -30.27
C ALA A 548 -89.44 23.91 -31.21
N LYS A 549 -89.91 25.17 -31.23
CA LYS A 549 -90.98 25.63 -32.14
C LYS A 549 -90.52 26.30 -33.44
N LYS A 550 -89.19 26.45 -33.68
CA LYS A 550 -88.65 26.95 -34.96
C LYS A 550 -87.86 25.92 -35.78
N SER A 551 -87.72 24.69 -35.29
CA SER A 551 -86.97 23.61 -35.95
C SER A 551 -87.89 22.52 -36.50
N ALA A 552 -88.71 22.84 -37.50
CA ALA A 552 -89.56 21.89 -38.24
C ALA A 552 -88.82 21.21 -39.41
N LEU A 553 -87.55 20.85 -39.24
CA LEU A 553 -86.74 20.13 -40.24
C LEU A 553 -85.90 19.05 -39.56
N ALA A 554 -86.53 17.99 -39.07
CA ALA A 554 -85.82 16.95 -38.33
C ALA A 554 -86.05 15.51 -38.83
N HIS A 555 -86.88 15.25 -39.85
CA HIS A 555 -87.16 13.87 -40.30
C HIS A 555 -86.92 13.62 -41.80
N ASN A 556 -86.49 14.63 -42.59
CA ASN A 556 -86.33 14.53 -44.04
C ASN A 556 -85.14 15.34 -44.59
N ILE A 557 -84.07 15.48 -43.80
CA ILE A 557 -82.90 16.32 -44.17
C ILE A 557 -82.12 15.72 -45.37
N LEU A 558 -82.04 14.38 -45.47
CA LEU A 558 -81.36 13.71 -46.58
C LEU A 558 -82.18 13.69 -47.88
N SER A 559 -83.49 13.85 -47.79
CA SER A 559 -84.39 13.87 -48.96
C SER A 559 -84.57 15.26 -49.57
N HIS A 560 -84.13 16.32 -48.88
CA HIS A 560 -84.19 17.72 -49.32
C HIS A 560 -82.84 18.43 -49.14
N PRO A 561 -81.77 18.01 -49.85
CA PRO A 561 -80.43 18.54 -49.65
C PRO A 561 -80.27 20.04 -49.99
N GLU A 562 -81.17 20.58 -50.82
CA GLU A 562 -81.21 21.99 -51.20
C GLU A 562 -81.48 22.94 -50.02
N GLN A 563 -82.32 22.54 -49.05
CA GLN A 563 -82.64 23.36 -47.88
C GLN A 563 -81.43 23.52 -46.95
N VAL A 564 -80.59 22.49 -46.88
CA VAL A 564 -79.32 22.54 -46.15
C VAL A 564 -78.32 23.44 -46.88
N ALA A 565 -78.30 23.40 -48.21
CA ALA A 565 -77.45 24.27 -49.02
C ALA A 565 -77.84 25.75 -48.82
N GLU A 566 -79.14 26.06 -48.78
CA GLU A 566 -79.63 27.42 -48.50
C GLU A 566 -79.22 27.93 -47.11
N GLN A 567 -79.31 27.07 -46.08
CA GLN A 567 -78.85 27.38 -44.73
C GLN A 567 -77.34 27.60 -44.63
N LEU A 568 -76.56 26.99 -45.54
CA LEU A 568 -75.12 27.20 -45.63
C LEU A 568 -74.74 28.41 -46.48
N ILE A 569 -75.60 28.87 -47.40
CA ILE A 569 -75.30 29.96 -48.34
C ILE A 569 -75.81 31.32 -47.81
N ALA A 570 -76.84 31.34 -46.96
CA ALA A 570 -77.46 32.57 -46.45
C ALA A 570 -76.44 33.56 -45.82
N PRO A 571 -76.65 34.90 -45.95
CA PRO A 571 -75.74 35.92 -45.41
C PRO A 571 -75.57 35.84 -43.88
N ASP A 572 -76.65 35.49 -43.17
CA ASP A 572 -76.71 35.41 -41.70
C ASP A 572 -76.51 33.98 -41.15
N ALA A 573 -76.02 33.05 -41.98
CA ALA A 573 -75.82 31.67 -41.60
C ALA A 573 -74.73 31.51 -40.52
N PRO A 574 -74.92 30.62 -39.52
CA PRO A 574 -73.86 30.29 -38.58
C PRO A 574 -72.66 29.69 -39.34
N PRO A 575 -71.41 30.03 -38.95
CA PRO A 575 -70.22 29.60 -39.69
C PRO A 575 -69.96 28.08 -39.59
N VAL A 576 -70.62 27.40 -38.66
CA VAL A 576 -70.63 25.94 -38.53
C VAL A 576 -72.08 25.47 -38.40
N VAL A 577 -72.52 24.61 -39.31
CA VAL A 577 -73.85 23.95 -39.28
C VAL A 577 -73.66 22.48 -38.91
N HIS A 578 -74.41 21.99 -37.93
CA HIS A 578 -74.34 20.60 -37.49
C HIS A 578 -75.60 19.83 -37.86
N ILE A 579 -75.44 18.75 -38.65
CA ILE A 579 -76.53 17.85 -39.04
C ILE A 579 -76.39 16.53 -38.28
N PRO A 580 -77.30 16.24 -37.33
CA PRO A 580 -77.42 14.92 -36.78
C PRO A 580 -78.09 13.99 -37.80
N VAL A 581 -77.43 12.89 -38.15
CA VAL A 581 -78.05 11.82 -38.93
C VAL A 581 -78.52 10.75 -37.94
N PRO A 582 -79.84 10.55 -37.81
CA PRO A 582 -80.37 9.61 -36.83
C PRO A 582 -79.98 8.16 -37.21
N GLY A 583 -79.78 7.31 -36.20
CA GLY A 583 -79.37 5.90 -36.35
C GLY A 583 -80.48 5.02 -36.93
N TRP A 584 -80.79 5.20 -38.21
CA TRP A 584 -81.80 4.44 -38.95
C TRP A 584 -81.18 3.20 -39.57
N VAL A 585 -82.01 2.20 -39.89
CA VAL A 585 -81.59 1.07 -40.72
C VAL A 585 -81.27 1.60 -42.13
N TRP A 586 -80.01 1.50 -42.55
CA TRP A 586 -79.51 2.00 -43.84
C TRP A 586 -79.90 1.07 -45.00
N ASN A 587 -81.14 1.19 -45.47
CA ASN A 587 -81.62 0.47 -46.65
C ASN A 587 -81.07 1.08 -47.97
N TYR A 588 -81.37 0.43 -49.11
CA TYR A 588 -80.89 0.89 -50.43
C TYR A 588 -81.36 2.32 -50.76
N GLU A 589 -82.61 2.67 -50.45
CA GLU A 589 -83.19 3.99 -50.74
C GLU A 589 -82.51 5.10 -49.94
N ARG A 590 -82.31 4.90 -48.64
CA ARG A 590 -81.60 5.88 -47.78
C ARG A 590 -80.13 6.04 -48.17
N ARG A 591 -79.48 4.97 -48.65
CA ARG A 591 -78.13 5.07 -49.22
C ARG A 591 -78.10 5.92 -50.49
N LYS A 592 -79.12 5.79 -51.34
CA LYS A 592 -79.29 6.63 -52.53
C LYS A 592 -79.53 8.09 -52.17
N GLU A 593 -80.35 8.36 -51.14
CA GLU A 593 -80.56 9.71 -50.60
C GLU A 593 -79.27 10.30 -50.01
N TRP A 594 -78.52 9.54 -49.21
CA TRP A 594 -77.21 9.94 -48.68
C TRP A 594 -76.23 10.30 -49.80
N HIS A 595 -76.17 9.46 -50.83
CA HIS A 595 -75.34 9.71 -51.99
C HIS A 595 -75.76 10.98 -52.74
N SER A 596 -77.06 11.14 -52.97
CA SER A 596 -77.63 12.33 -53.62
C SER A 596 -77.35 13.60 -52.82
N ALA A 597 -77.50 13.56 -51.49
CA ALA A 597 -77.23 14.66 -50.60
C ALA A 597 -75.75 15.06 -50.58
N LEU A 598 -74.84 14.08 -50.46
CA LEU A 598 -73.40 14.33 -50.54
C LEU A 598 -73.01 14.93 -51.90
N GLN A 599 -73.54 14.41 -53.02
CA GLN A 599 -73.27 14.98 -54.34
C GLN A 599 -73.80 16.41 -54.49
N HIS A 600 -74.93 16.72 -53.87
CA HIS A 600 -75.50 18.07 -53.88
C HIS A 600 -74.63 19.03 -53.07
N TRP A 601 -74.27 18.68 -51.83
CA TRP A 601 -73.45 19.52 -50.95
C TRP A 601 -72.02 19.67 -51.45
N TYR A 602 -71.47 18.67 -52.14
CA TYR A 602 -70.14 18.72 -52.74
C TYR A 602 -70.01 19.80 -53.84
N LYS A 603 -71.12 20.22 -54.45
CA LYS A 603 -71.14 21.29 -55.46
C LYS A 603 -71.10 22.70 -54.87
N ILE A 604 -71.24 22.86 -53.55
CA ILE A 604 -71.20 24.17 -52.90
C ILE A 604 -69.75 24.64 -52.82
N GLU A 605 -69.46 25.80 -53.41
CA GLU A 605 -68.15 26.43 -53.37
C GLU A 605 -67.79 26.88 -51.94
N ASN A 606 -66.52 26.79 -51.56
CA ASN A 606 -66.00 27.27 -50.27
C ASN A 606 -66.68 26.69 -49.01
N VAL A 607 -67.14 25.43 -49.08
CA VAL A 607 -67.68 24.69 -47.93
C VAL A 607 -66.79 23.49 -47.59
N VAL A 608 -66.60 23.26 -46.28
CA VAL A 608 -65.94 22.07 -45.73
C VAL A 608 -66.98 21.18 -45.07
N ILE A 609 -67.07 19.94 -45.50
CA ILE A 609 -68.02 18.94 -45.01
C ILE A 609 -67.24 17.87 -44.25
N LEU A 610 -67.41 17.83 -42.93
CA LEU A 610 -66.77 16.83 -42.05
C LEU A 610 -67.81 15.80 -41.62
N VAL A 611 -67.62 14.55 -42.03
CA VAL A 611 -68.56 13.45 -41.75
C VAL A 611 -67.98 12.55 -40.66
N GLU A 612 -68.65 12.45 -39.52
CA GLU A 612 -68.36 11.46 -38.48
C GLU A 612 -69.04 10.14 -38.83
N LEU A 613 -68.23 9.11 -39.12
CA LEU A 613 -68.71 7.76 -39.42
C LEU A 613 -68.65 6.87 -38.17
N PRO A 614 -69.53 5.86 -38.07
CA PRO A 614 -69.42 4.86 -37.01
C PRO A 614 -68.11 4.06 -37.12
N PRO A 615 -67.73 3.30 -36.07
CA PRO A 615 -66.49 2.54 -36.10
C PRO A 615 -66.53 1.56 -37.27
N ALA A 616 -65.41 1.31 -37.94
CA ALA A 616 -65.33 0.42 -39.08
C ALA A 616 -65.66 -1.05 -38.74
N SER A 617 -65.72 -1.38 -37.44
CA SER A 617 -66.28 -2.63 -36.93
C SER A 617 -67.79 -2.79 -37.22
N VAL A 618 -68.49 -1.69 -37.49
CA VAL A 618 -69.93 -1.63 -37.75
C VAL A 618 -70.15 -1.63 -39.28
N PRO A 619 -70.93 -2.58 -39.85
CA PRO A 619 -71.12 -2.70 -41.30
C PRO A 619 -71.64 -1.42 -41.97
N GLU A 620 -72.50 -0.68 -41.27
CA GLU A 620 -73.06 0.60 -41.72
C GLU A 620 -71.98 1.64 -42.00
N ALA A 621 -70.85 1.60 -41.28
CA ALA A 621 -69.73 2.54 -41.50
C ALA A 621 -69.11 2.37 -42.88
N VAL A 622 -68.97 1.12 -43.35
CA VAL A 622 -68.41 0.80 -44.66
C VAL A 622 -69.34 1.28 -45.77
N LEU A 623 -70.65 1.06 -45.61
CA LEU A 623 -71.67 1.48 -46.57
C LEU A 623 -71.80 3.00 -46.70
N LEU A 624 -71.64 3.72 -45.58
CA LEU A 624 -71.67 5.18 -45.59
C LEU A 624 -70.39 5.79 -46.17
N ALA A 625 -69.25 5.12 -45.97
CA ALA A 625 -67.94 5.57 -46.41
C ALA A 625 -67.71 5.38 -47.92
N GLU A 626 -68.41 4.47 -48.59
CA GLU A 626 -68.20 4.10 -50.00
C GLU A 626 -68.23 5.30 -50.96
N HIS A 627 -69.06 6.31 -50.68
CA HIS A 627 -69.22 7.50 -51.52
C HIS A 627 -68.61 8.77 -50.93
N VAL A 628 -67.86 8.64 -49.82
CA VAL A 628 -67.13 9.76 -49.25
C VAL A 628 -65.84 9.96 -50.06
N PRO A 629 -65.60 11.15 -50.64
CA PRO A 629 -64.44 11.38 -51.52
C PRO A 629 -63.09 11.15 -50.83
N GLN A 630 -63.00 11.40 -49.53
CA GLN A 630 -61.75 11.33 -48.77
C GLN A 630 -62.03 10.78 -47.37
N LEU A 631 -61.50 9.59 -47.06
CA LEU A 631 -61.68 8.90 -45.78
C LEU A 631 -60.39 8.92 -44.96
N ILE A 632 -60.48 9.35 -43.72
CA ILE A 632 -59.38 9.43 -42.76
C ILE A 632 -59.60 8.42 -41.63
N TRP A 633 -58.55 7.63 -41.35
CA TRP A 633 -58.55 6.66 -40.27
C TRP A 633 -58.02 7.26 -38.97
N LEU A 634 -58.78 7.16 -37.88
CA LEU A 634 -58.37 7.59 -36.54
C LEU A 634 -58.05 6.40 -35.65
N SER A 635 -56.94 6.49 -34.91
CA SER A 635 -56.54 5.48 -33.91
C SER A 635 -56.24 6.14 -32.56
N GLY A 636 -56.80 5.60 -31.48
CA GLY A 636 -56.80 6.19 -30.14
C GLY A 636 -55.63 5.84 -29.21
N GLY A 637 -54.53 5.29 -29.75
CA GLY A 637 -53.37 4.85 -28.95
C GLY A 637 -53.55 3.52 -28.21
N GLU A 638 -54.75 2.92 -28.27
CA GLU A 638 -55.07 1.62 -27.65
C GLU A 638 -55.59 0.57 -28.65
N ALA A 639 -55.62 0.91 -29.95
CA ALA A 639 -56.15 0.03 -30.99
C ALA A 639 -55.32 -1.25 -31.13
N ASP A 640 -56.01 -2.38 -31.34
CA ASP A 640 -55.38 -3.66 -31.68
C ASP A 640 -54.94 -3.65 -33.15
N PRO A 641 -53.65 -3.92 -33.45
CA PRO A 641 -53.17 -3.98 -34.83
C PRO A 641 -53.86 -5.02 -35.70
N ALA A 642 -54.25 -6.16 -35.14
CA ALA A 642 -54.85 -7.24 -35.91
C ALA A 642 -56.29 -6.90 -36.32
N GLN A 643 -57.07 -6.32 -35.40
CA GLN A 643 -58.39 -5.77 -35.71
C GLN A 643 -58.30 -4.62 -36.73
N THR A 644 -57.42 -3.64 -36.50
CA THR A 644 -57.21 -2.48 -37.40
C THR A 644 -56.93 -2.90 -38.85
N ARG A 645 -56.07 -3.90 -39.05
CA ARG A 645 -55.75 -4.42 -40.39
C ARG A 645 -56.96 -5.05 -41.09
N ARG A 646 -57.78 -5.81 -40.35
CA ARG A 646 -58.98 -6.46 -40.89
C ARG A 646 -60.00 -5.43 -41.34
N GLU A 647 -60.27 -4.42 -40.52
CA GLU A 647 -61.24 -3.37 -40.82
C GLU A 647 -60.79 -2.47 -41.98
N LEU A 648 -59.51 -2.11 -42.04
CA LEU A 648 -58.95 -1.39 -43.19
C LEU A 648 -58.98 -2.21 -44.48
N ALA A 649 -58.78 -3.53 -44.40
CA ALA A 649 -58.96 -4.40 -45.55
C ALA A 649 -60.41 -4.38 -46.05
N THR A 650 -61.39 -4.44 -45.16
CA THR A 650 -62.83 -4.31 -45.51
C THR A 650 -63.12 -3.00 -46.22
N LEU A 651 -62.61 -1.86 -45.72
CA LEU A 651 -62.79 -0.55 -46.37
C LEU A 651 -62.12 -0.48 -47.75
N ARG A 652 -60.92 -1.07 -47.91
CA ARG A 652 -60.24 -1.18 -49.21
C ARG A 652 -61.02 -2.04 -50.20
N HIS A 653 -61.59 -3.15 -49.76
CA HIS A 653 -62.44 -4.01 -50.60
C HIS A 653 -63.73 -3.31 -51.03
N ALA A 654 -64.30 -2.47 -50.16
CA ALA A 654 -65.45 -1.62 -50.47
C ALA A 654 -65.11 -0.38 -51.32
N ARG A 655 -63.88 -0.28 -51.86
CA ARG A 655 -63.40 0.85 -52.70
C ARG A 655 -63.50 2.23 -52.04
N CYS A 656 -63.46 2.29 -50.71
CA CYS A 656 -63.39 3.56 -49.99
C CYS A 656 -62.03 4.25 -50.22
N ASN A 657 -62.03 5.56 -50.46
CA ASN A 657 -60.79 6.31 -50.72
C ASN A 657 -60.08 6.71 -49.43
N LEU A 658 -59.21 5.85 -48.92
CA LEU A 658 -58.42 6.09 -47.70
C LEU A 658 -57.22 7.02 -47.98
N VAL A 659 -57.31 8.26 -47.51
CA VAL A 659 -56.29 9.32 -47.76
C VAL A 659 -55.14 9.23 -46.75
N GLY A 660 -55.42 8.86 -45.51
CA GLY A 660 -54.39 8.74 -44.49
C GLY A 660 -54.90 8.35 -43.12
N ALA A 661 -53.96 8.17 -42.19
CA ALA A 661 -54.24 7.81 -40.82
C ALA A 661 -53.80 8.91 -39.85
N VAL A 662 -54.45 8.96 -38.71
CA VAL A 662 -54.23 9.96 -37.67
C VAL A 662 -54.12 9.24 -36.33
N LEU A 663 -53.06 9.56 -35.59
CA LEU A 663 -52.86 9.04 -34.25
C LEU A 663 -53.37 10.05 -33.23
N ASN A 664 -54.39 9.67 -32.48
CA ASN A 664 -54.82 10.38 -31.30
C ASN A 664 -54.09 9.82 -30.06
N ARG A 665 -53.73 10.70 -29.12
CA ARG A 665 -53.00 10.38 -27.89
C ARG A 665 -51.61 9.80 -28.12
N GLU A 666 -50.80 10.43 -28.96
CA GLU A 666 -49.38 10.06 -29.06
C GLU A 666 -48.71 10.23 -27.68
N THR A 667 -48.13 9.15 -27.14
CA THR A 667 -47.39 9.20 -25.87
C THR A 667 -46.07 9.93 -26.10
N VAL A 668 -46.04 11.23 -25.80
CA VAL A 668 -44.80 12.00 -25.90
C VAL A 668 -43.82 11.48 -24.83
N PRO A 669 -42.59 11.08 -25.20
CA PRO A 669 -41.60 10.67 -24.21
C PRO A 669 -41.16 11.90 -23.41
N VAL A 670 -41.76 12.08 -22.23
CA VAL A 670 -41.48 13.19 -21.30
C VAL A 670 -40.00 13.21 -20.91
N VAL A 671 -39.39 12.03 -20.81
CA VAL A 671 -37.97 11.86 -20.45
C VAL A 671 -37.04 12.58 -21.41
N ARG A 672 -37.30 12.58 -22.72
CA ARG A 672 -36.38 13.21 -23.69
C ARG A 672 -36.27 14.71 -23.45
N ASN A 673 -37.39 15.39 -23.21
CA ASN A 673 -37.39 16.83 -22.95
C ASN A 673 -36.91 17.17 -21.54
N SER A 674 -37.23 16.37 -20.52
CA SER A 674 -36.72 16.60 -19.17
C SER A 674 -35.22 16.36 -19.04
N LEU A 675 -34.65 15.38 -19.74
CA LEU A 675 -33.21 15.10 -19.73
C LEU A 675 -32.42 16.15 -20.53
N LEU A 676 -32.97 16.65 -21.64
CA LEU A 676 -32.39 17.79 -22.38
C LEU A 676 -32.43 19.08 -21.55
N GLN A 677 -33.48 19.30 -20.78
CA GLN A 677 -33.56 20.43 -19.84
C GLN A 677 -32.62 20.25 -18.63
N TRP A 678 -32.46 19.04 -18.12
CA TRP A 678 -31.51 18.73 -17.04
C TRP A 678 -30.05 18.81 -17.49
N THR A 679 -29.72 18.33 -18.68
CA THR A 679 -28.36 18.46 -19.24
C THR A 679 -28.03 19.91 -19.59
N ALA A 680 -29.00 20.70 -20.07
CA ALA A 680 -28.83 22.14 -20.21
C ALA A 680 -28.64 22.84 -18.84
N SER A 681 -29.38 22.44 -17.81
CA SER A 681 -29.26 23.02 -16.45
C SER A 681 -27.95 22.62 -15.75
N VAL A 682 -27.47 21.39 -15.96
CA VAL A 682 -26.19 20.92 -15.43
C VAL A 682 -25.01 21.51 -16.22
N ALA A 683 -25.15 21.75 -17.52
CA ALA A 683 -24.16 22.48 -18.32
C ALA A 683 -24.07 23.98 -17.93
N ILE A 684 -25.20 24.61 -17.57
CA ILE A 684 -25.22 25.98 -17.05
C ILE A 684 -24.64 26.03 -15.62
N GLY A 685 -24.88 25.01 -14.79
CA GLY A 685 -24.26 24.87 -13.46
C GLY A 685 -22.73 24.68 -13.51
N PHE A 686 -22.22 23.94 -14.51
CA PHE A 686 -20.77 23.81 -14.74
C PHE A 686 -20.15 25.08 -15.36
N ALA A 687 -20.89 25.83 -16.18
CA ALA A 687 -20.42 27.09 -16.75
C ALA A 687 -20.39 28.24 -15.70
N LEU A 688 -21.29 28.23 -14.70
CA LEU A 688 -21.28 29.25 -13.64
C LEU A 688 -20.25 29.00 -12.51
N SER A 689 -19.80 27.76 -12.30
CA SER A 689 -18.73 27.46 -11.33
C SER A 689 -17.33 27.82 -11.87
N ALA A 690 -17.21 28.08 -13.17
CA ALA A 690 -15.96 28.52 -13.82
C ALA A 690 -15.78 30.05 -13.85
N LEU A 691 -16.69 30.84 -13.25
CA LEU A 691 -16.68 32.31 -13.31
C LEU A 691 -16.40 33.03 -11.97
N THR A 692 -16.03 32.32 -10.90
CA THR A 692 -15.70 32.94 -9.60
C THR A 692 -14.26 32.76 -9.12
N THR A 693 -13.30 32.56 -10.02
CA THR A 693 -11.87 32.78 -9.71
C THR A 693 -11.29 33.82 -10.65
N ARG A 694 -11.65 35.08 -10.40
CA ARG A 694 -10.91 36.26 -10.87
C ARG A 694 -9.60 36.32 -10.10
N ALA A 695 -8.54 35.74 -10.65
CA ALA A 695 -7.16 35.99 -10.26
C ALA A 695 -6.68 37.26 -10.96
N ALA A 696 -5.92 38.07 -10.22
CA ALA A 696 -5.42 39.38 -10.60
C ALA A 696 -4.53 39.35 -11.85
N ASP A 697 -4.66 40.40 -12.66
CA ASP A 697 -3.86 40.68 -13.86
C ASP A 697 -2.39 40.96 -13.49
N PRO A 698 -1.41 40.45 -14.26
CA PRO A 698 -0.08 41.06 -14.32
C PRO A 698 -0.07 42.18 -15.37
N VAL A 699 0.47 43.31 -14.93
CA VAL A 699 0.67 44.57 -15.66
C VAL A 699 1.44 44.35 -16.98
N ALA A 700 0.94 44.98 -18.04
CA ALA A 700 1.58 45.08 -19.34
C ALA A 700 2.87 45.93 -19.26
N ALA A 701 3.96 45.42 -19.85
CA ALA A 701 5.19 46.16 -20.07
C ALA A 701 5.19 46.77 -21.49
N ASP A 702 5.47 48.06 -21.51
CA ASP A 702 5.59 48.99 -22.64
C ASP A 702 6.85 48.70 -23.49
N PRO A 703 6.82 48.81 -24.84
CA PRO A 703 7.99 48.66 -25.69
C PRO A 703 8.42 50.02 -26.29
N ASP A 704 9.32 50.76 -25.64
CA ASP A 704 10.07 51.87 -26.27
C ASP A 704 11.38 52.21 -25.51
N ALA A 705 12.50 51.66 -26.01
CA ALA A 705 13.91 52.14 -26.11
C ALA A 705 14.63 52.92 -24.96
N PRO A 706 15.99 53.09 -24.95
CA PRO A 706 17.06 52.52 -25.79
C PRO A 706 18.23 51.85 -25.01
N GLU A 707 19.10 51.14 -25.73
CA GLU A 707 20.46 50.74 -25.31
C GLU A 707 21.33 51.95 -24.89
N PRO A 708 22.39 51.70 -24.10
CA PRO A 708 23.71 51.87 -24.72
C PRO A 708 24.73 50.75 -24.41
N ALA A 709 25.40 50.38 -25.49
CA ALA A 709 26.76 49.89 -25.68
C ALA A 709 27.70 49.68 -24.46
N GLN A 710 28.17 48.43 -24.37
CA GLN A 710 29.57 47.98 -24.27
C GLN A 710 30.61 48.88 -23.57
N ALA A 711 31.16 48.36 -22.47
CA ALA A 711 32.54 48.62 -22.07
C ALA A 711 33.28 47.28 -21.91
N VAL A 712 34.18 47.06 -22.86
CA VAL A 712 35.21 46.04 -22.89
C VAL A 712 36.14 46.23 -21.69
N VAL A 713 36.25 45.21 -20.83
CA VAL A 713 37.46 44.99 -20.04
C VAL A 713 38.09 43.69 -20.52
N LYS A 714 39.16 43.87 -21.31
CA LYS A 714 40.18 42.85 -21.54
C LYS A 714 40.73 42.41 -20.19
N SER A 715 40.61 41.14 -19.88
CA SER A 715 41.57 40.46 -18.99
C SER A 715 42.08 39.25 -19.73
N GLU A 716 43.09 39.60 -20.51
CA GLU A 716 44.17 38.81 -21.05
C GLU A 716 44.48 37.54 -20.23
N VAL A 717 44.45 36.42 -20.96
CA VAL A 717 45.04 35.15 -20.57
C VAL A 717 46.49 35.40 -20.20
N LYS A 718 46.81 35.27 -18.91
CA LYS A 718 48.17 35.02 -18.46
C LYS A 718 48.19 33.68 -17.74
N SER A 719 48.43 32.63 -18.51
CA SER A 719 49.15 31.47 -17.97
C SER A 719 50.40 32.00 -17.26
N PRO A 720 50.69 31.44 -16.09
CA PRO A 720 51.92 30.68 -16.04
C PRO A 720 51.53 29.22 -15.91
N GLU A 721 52.06 28.45 -16.85
CA GLU A 721 52.43 27.08 -16.58
C GLU A 721 53.09 27.03 -15.20
N THR A 722 52.49 26.31 -14.28
CA THR A 722 53.28 25.51 -13.37
C THR A 722 52.58 24.18 -13.33
N LYS A 723 53.08 23.26 -14.17
CA LYS A 723 52.96 21.82 -13.93
C LYS A 723 53.07 21.64 -12.40
N PRO A 724 52.24 20.83 -11.73
CA PRO A 724 52.60 20.39 -10.40
C PRO A 724 53.82 19.49 -10.59
N SER A 725 54.99 20.10 -10.77
CA SER A 725 56.23 19.47 -10.44
C SER A 725 56.07 19.16 -8.97
N LEU A 726 55.95 17.87 -8.66
CA LEU A 726 56.24 17.25 -7.38
C LEU A 726 57.70 17.54 -6.97
N THR A 727 58.11 18.81 -7.05
CA THR A 727 59.36 19.29 -6.52
C THR A 727 59.10 19.41 -5.04
N VAL A 728 59.46 18.34 -4.35
CA VAL A 728 59.61 18.24 -2.91
C VAL A 728 60.59 19.33 -2.46
N ALA A 729 60.08 20.55 -2.34
CA ALA A 729 60.66 21.60 -1.52
C ALA A 729 59.70 21.88 -0.36
N ALA A 730 59.15 20.82 0.24
CA ALA A 730 58.71 20.91 1.61
C ALA A 730 59.98 21.20 2.41
N SER A 731 60.22 22.48 2.72
CA SER A 731 61.11 22.84 3.81
C SER A 731 60.63 22.02 5.00
N ARG A 732 61.39 20.99 5.40
CA ARG A 732 61.19 20.30 6.67
C ARG A 732 61.47 21.33 7.75
N ARG A 733 60.53 22.24 8.01
CA ARG A 733 60.52 23.04 9.22
C ARG A 733 60.36 22.01 10.32
N ARG A 734 61.48 21.65 10.93
CA ARG A 734 61.49 20.79 12.08
C ARG A 734 60.75 21.55 13.18
N ALA A 735 59.87 20.87 13.90
CA ALA A 735 59.28 21.48 15.10
C ALA A 735 60.42 21.77 16.09
N PRO A 736 60.33 22.81 16.94
CA PRO A 736 61.43 23.22 17.83
C PRO A 736 62.00 22.09 18.70
N TRP A 737 61.14 21.17 19.17
CA TRP A 737 61.56 19.99 19.95
C TRP A 737 62.39 18.96 19.16
N GLN A 738 62.35 19.02 17.83
CA GLN A 738 63.08 18.12 16.92
C GLN A 738 64.51 18.62 16.64
N GLU A 739 64.78 19.91 16.85
CA GLU A 739 66.13 20.47 16.77
C GLU A 739 66.95 20.10 18.01
N ARG A 740 66.26 19.96 19.15
CA ARG A 740 66.83 19.53 20.42
C ARG A 740 65.94 18.47 21.08
N LEU A 741 66.13 17.21 20.69
CA LEU A 741 65.40 16.09 21.29
C LEU A 741 65.89 15.84 22.72
N THR A 742 65.12 16.36 23.68
CA THR A 742 65.35 16.15 25.10
C THR A 742 64.63 14.91 25.61
N LEU A 743 65.31 14.20 26.51
CA LEU A 743 64.75 13.11 27.29
C LEU A 743 63.70 13.62 28.28
N GLY A 744 62.79 12.75 28.70
CA GLY A 744 61.79 13.06 29.70
C GLY A 744 61.30 11.82 30.45
N ALA A 745 60.45 12.05 31.45
CA ALA A 745 59.88 11.00 32.27
C ALA A 745 59.20 9.91 31.41
N GLY A 746 59.47 8.64 31.75
CA GLY A 746 58.94 7.47 31.05
C GLY A 746 59.75 6.99 29.84
N ASP A 747 60.76 7.75 29.37
CA ASP A 747 61.71 7.26 28.37
C ASP A 747 62.54 6.10 28.92
N VAL A 748 62.96 5.20 28.03
CA VAL A 748 63.69 3.98 28.38
C VAL A 748 65.06 3.99 27.72
N LEU A 749 66.10 3.79 28.51
CA LEU A 749 67.50 3.89 28.09
C LEU A 749 68.26 2.61 28.47
N ASN A 750 69.23 2.26 27.64
CA ASN A 750 70.25 1.28 27.97
C ASN A 750 71.55 2.00 28.33
N PHE A 751 72.21 1.54 29.37
CA PHE A 751 73.49 2.07 29.83
C PHE A 751 74.56 0.99 29.76
N SER A 752 75.77 1.35 29.36
CA SER A 752 76.95 0.49 29.44
C SER A 752 78.21 1.33 29.55
N LEU A 753 79.30 0.75 30.05
CA LEU A 753 80.62 1.39 30.04
C LEU A 753 81.46 0.82 28.88
N PHE A 754 82.14 1.70 28.16
CA PHE A 754 82.99 1.30 27.03
C PHE A 754 84.04 0.27 27.49
N GLY A 755 84.08 -0.87 26.80
CA GLY A 755 85.00 -1.97 27.13
C GLY A 755 84.55 -2.88 28.29
N GLN A 756 83.44 -2.58 29.00
CA GLN A 756 82.97 -3.32 30.18
C GLN A 756 81.53 -3.80 30.01
N LYS A 757 81.34 -4.87 29.22
CA LYS A 757 80.02 -5.41 28.88
C LYS A 757 79.25 -5.95 30.09
N GLU A 758 79.95 -6.42 31.13
CA GLU A 758 79.34 -6.94 32.37
C GLU A 758 78.56 -5.87 33.16
N LEU A 759 78.90 -4.59 32.96
CA LEU A 759 78.24 -3.46 33.62
C LEU A 759 77.07 -2.88 32.80
N ALA A 760 76.70 -3.53 31.69
CA ALA A 760 75.53 -3.12 30.93
C ALA A 760 74.25 -3.28 31.77
N ARG A 761 73.37 -2.28 31.67
CA ARG A 761 72.03 -2.29 32.27
C ARG A 761 71.04 -1.92 31.19
N TYR A 762 70.05 -2.78 31.01
CA TYR A 762 69.04 -2.66 29.96
C TYR A 762 67.71 -2.23 30.56
N GLY A 763 66.95 -1.40 29.82
CA GLY A 763 65.60 -1.02 30.22
C GLY A 763 65.54 -0.09 31.44
N ILE A 764 66.51 0.81 31.61
CA ILE A 764 66.48 1.81 32.67
C ILE A 764 65.46 2.89 32.28
N ASN A 765 64.41 3.01 33.07
CA ASN A 765 63.37 4.01 32.85
C ASN A 765 63.74 5.33 33.53
N ILE A 766 63.46 6.45 32.87
CA ILE A 766 63.48 7.77 33.50
C ILE A 766 62.27 7.88 34.42
N GLY A 767 62.52 8.12 35.71
CA GLY A 767 61.48 8.25 36.73
C GLY A 767 60.50 9.40 36.45
N PRO A 768 59.33 9.42 37.11
CA PRO A 768 58.37 10.52 37.00
C PRO A 768 58.93 11.86 37.48
N ASP A 769 59.94 11.83 38.36
CA ASP A 769 60.74 12.97 38.82
C ASP A 769 61.82 13.41 37.82
N GLY A 770 61.99 12.66 36.72
CA GLY A 770 62.95 12.94 35.67
C GLY A 770 64.36 12.43 35.92
N ARG A 771 64.59 11.62 36.95
CA ARG A 771 65.91 11.12 37.32
C ARG A 771 66.17 9.70 36.83
N VAL A 772 67.46 9.35 36.71
CA VAL A 772 67.95 8.01 36.36
C VAL A 772 69.10 7.60 37.25
N ASN A 773 69.18 6.29 37.50
CA ASN A 773 70.23 5.68 38.31
C ASN A 773 71.01 4.68 37.46
N TYR A 774 72.34 4.77 37.50
CA TYR A 774 73.22 3.81 36.85
C TYR A 774 74.49 3.58 37.70
N LEU A 775 74.67 2.35 38.18
CA LEU A 775 75.76 1.98 39.09
C LEU A 775 75.77 2.88 40.36
N GLN A 776 76.90 3.50 40.70
CA GLN A 776 77.03 4.43 41.82
C GLN A 776 76.57 5.86 41.49
N ALA A 777 76.31 6.18 40.21
CA ALA A 777 75.72 7.46 39.83
C ALA A 777 74.20 7.39 40.04
N GLN A 778 73.76 7.90 41.19
CA GLN A 778 72.36 8.00 41.59
C GLN A 778 71.82 9.42 41.41
N ASP A 779 70.50 9.54 41.27
CA ASP A 779 69.72 10.77 41.23
C ASP A 779 70.12 11.76 40.13
N ILE A 780 70.63 11.27 39.00
CA ILE A 780 71.03 12.10 37.87
C ILE A 780 69.79 12.57 37.10
N MET A 781 69.59 13.89 37.02
CA MET A 781 68.50 14.48 36.25
C MET A 781 68.70 14.24 34.75
N ALA A 782 67.82 13.44 34.15
CA ALA A 782 67.83 13.14 32.72
C ALA A 782 66.76 13.93 31.95
N SER A 783 65.63 14.24 32.57
CA SER A 783 64.58 15.07 31.95
C SER A 783 65.13 16.44 31.54
N GLY A 784 64.86 16.84 30.29
CA GLY A 784 65.31 18.11 29.71
C GLY A 784 66.73 18.07 29.13
N LEU A 785 67.48 16.99 29.34
CA LEU A 785 68.81 16.82 28.74
C LEU A 785 68.74 16.06 27.42
N THR A 786 69.71 16.30 26.55
CA THR A 786 69.97 15.39 25.42
C THR A 786 70.72 14.15 25.90
N VAL A 787 70.76 13.10 25.07
CA VAL A 787 71.53 11.88 25.38
C VAL A 787 73.01 12.19 25.60
N ASP A 788 73.56 13.14 24.85
CA ASP A 788 74.97 13.52 24.94
C ASP A 788 75.26 14.32 26.21
N GLU A 789 74.34 15.22 26.60
CA GLU A 789 74.41 15.96 27.86
C GLU A 789 74.26 15.03 29.08
N LEU A 790 73.34 14.06 29.01
CA LEU A 790 73.19 13.05 30.04
C LEU A 790 74.43 12.17 30.14
N ARG A 791 75.05 11.81 29.02
CA ARG A 791 76.30 11.05 28.99
C ARG A 791 77.43 11.79 29.70
N ALA A 792 77.62 13.07 29.39
CA ALA A 792 78.63 13.90 30.03
C ALA A 792 78.42 13.99 31.55
N LYS A 793 77.17 14.21 32.01
CA LYS A 793 76.85 14.21 33.44
C LYS A 793 77.07 12.85 34.11
N MET A 794 76.78 11.77 33.41
CA MET A 794 76.97 10.42 33.94
C MET A 794 78.45 10.08 34.06
N ASP A 795 79.28 10.48 33.09
CA ASP A 795 80.73 10.32 33.14
C ASP A 795 81.35 11.14 34.27
N GLU A 796 80.88 12.37 34.50
CA GLU A 796 81.29 13.20 35.64
C GLU A 796 80.95 12.54 36.98
N ALA A 797 79.71 12.06 37.15
CA ALA A 797 79.28 11.39 38.38
C ALA A 797 80.02 10.06 38.65
N LEU A 798 80.36 9.32 37.59
CA LEU A 798 81.08 8.04 37.70
C LEU A 798 82.59 8.21 37.86
N ALA A 799 83.17 9.39 37.56
CA ALA A 799 84.61 9.63 37.65
C ALA A 799 85.15 9.51 39.09
N ALA A 800 84.29 9.64 40.10
CA ALA A 800 84.64 9.41 41.50
C ALA A 800 84.91 7.92 41.82
N TYR A 801 84.38 7.00 41.01
CA TYR A 801 84.42 5.55 41.26
C TYR A 801 85.20 4.77 40.19
N TYR A 802 85.27 5.30 38.97
CA TYR A 802 85.93 4.67 37.83
C TYR A 802 86.94 5.62 37.18
N ARG A 803 88.08 5.09 36.71
CA ARG A 803 89.10 5.88 36.01
C ARG A 803 88.68 6.09 34.55
N ALA A 804 88.50 7.35 34.15
CA ALA A 804 88.10 7.75 32.80
C ALA A 804 86.86 6.99 32.27
N PRO A 805 85.71 7.04 32.98
CA PRO A 805 84.50 6.37 32.55
C PRO A 805 84.03 6.93 31.20
N ARG A 806 83.59 6.04 30.32
CA ARG A 806 82.97 6.40 29.04
C ARG A 806 81.65 5.66 28.92
N THR A 807 80.60 6.34 29.31
CA THR A 807 79.25 5.78 29.34
C THR A 807 78.65 5.79 27.93
N ILE A 808 78.06 4.67 27.52
CA ILE A 808 77.29 4.53 26.29
C ILE A 808 75.83 4.48 26.71
N ILE A 809 75.08 5.47 26.27
CA ILE A 809 73.64 5.58 26.52
C ILE A 809 72.92 5.40 25.18
N THR A 810 72.08 4.38 25.09
CA THR A 810 71.30 4.07 23.89
C THR A 810 69.81 4.14 24.22
N PRO A 811 69.04 5.08 23.64
CA PRO A 811 67.60 5.13 23.79
C PRO A 811 66.93 3.89 23.21
N VAL A 812 66.00 3.30 23.97
CA VAL A 812 65.20 2.14 23.56
C VAL A 812 63.83 2.58 23.08
N VAL A 813 63.13 3.39 23.90
CA VAL A 813 61.79 3.89 23.60
C VAL A 813 61.66 5.32 24.11
N TYR A 814 61.14 6.21 23.26
CA TYR A 814 60.72 7.56 23.65
C TYR A 814 59.22 7.54 23.98
N ASN A 815 58.88 7.68 25.26
CA ASN A 815 57.51 7.74 25.76
C ASN A 815 57.16 9.10 26.37
N SER A 816 58.13 9.99 26.57
CA SER A 816 57.95 11.25 27.27
C SER A 816 57.15 12.30 26.49
N LYS A 817 57.24 12.28 25.15
CA LYS A 817 56.54 13.22 24.27
C LYS A 817 55.34 12.52 23.63
N LYS A 818 54.16 13.15 23.71
CA LYS A 818 52.90 12.57 23.22
C LYS A 818 52.04 13.62 22.53
N TYR A 819 51.08 13.18 21.71
CA TYR A 819 50.00 14.00 21.17
C TYR A 819 48.66 13.28 21.33
N PHE A 820 47.57 14.04 21.30
CA PHE A 820 46.21 13.55 21.50
C PHE A 820 45.45 13.60 20.18
N LEU A 821 44.87 12.46 19.79
CA LEU A 821 44.03 12.36 18.62
C LEU A 821 42.65 11.82 19.00
N LEU A 822 41.62 12.63 18.77
CA LEU A 822 40.25 12.35 19.19
C LEU A 822 39.25 12.58 18.05
N GLY A 823 38.06 11.98 18.20
CA GLY A 823 36.96 12.13 17.25
C GLY A 823 36.89 10.98 16.23
N SER A 824 36.43 11.28 15.02
CA SER A 824 36.13 10.34 13.93
C SER A 824 37.38 9.86 13.18
N VAL A 825 38.23 9.15 13.91
CA VAL A 825 39.40 8.41 13.42
C VAL A 825 39.31 6.96 13.88
N VAL A 826 39.89 6.04 13.11
CA VAL A 826 39.77 4.59 13.40
C VAL A 826 40.40 4.23 14.75
N GLN A 827 41.58 4.79 15.08
CA GLN A 827 42.22 4.63 16.38
C GLN A 827 42.40 5.99 17.06
N LYS A 828 41.50 6.30 17.99
CA LYS A 828 41.60 7.47 18.88
C LYS A 828 42.40 7.15 20.13
N GLY A 829 43.09 8.15 20.67
CA GLY A 829 43.82 8.01 21.92
C GLY A 829 45.09 8.86 21.98
N VAL A 830 45.99 8.45 22.86
CA VAL A 830 47.28 9.10 23.08
C VAL A 830 48.36 8.37 22.29
N PHE A 831 49.12 9.10 21.49
CA PHE A 831 50.17 8.57 20.65
C PHE A 831 51.52 9.18 21.03
N THR A 832 52.60 8.41 20.93
CA THR A 832 53.96 8.88 21.23
C THR A 832 54.58 9.62 20.05
N LEU A 833 55.34 10.69 20.35
CA LEU A 833 56.17 11.44 19.40
C LEU A 833 57.62 10.93 19.48
N ASP A 834 57.86 9.78 18.86
CA ASP A 834 59.17 9.12 18.76
C ASP A 834 60.05 9.68 17.63
N ARG A 835 59.43 10.34 16.65
CA ARG A 835 60.09 10.90 15.46
C ARG A 835 59.30 12.11 14.93
N PRO A 836 59.86 12.91 14.02
CA PRO A 836 59.13 13.98 13.35
C PRO A 836 57.84 13.45 12.74
N THR A 837 56.69 13.95 13.22
CA THR A 837 55.35 13.48 12.82
C THR A 837 54.51 14.70 12.46
N THR A 838 53.89 14.68 11.28
CA THR A 838 52.97 15.69 10.76
C THR A 838 51.50 15.28 10.96
N ILE A 839 50.55 16.18 10.67
CA ILE A 839 49.11 15.91 10.78
C ILE A 839 48.70 14.68 9.95
N ILE A 840 49.17 14.58 8.70
CA ILE A 840 48.86 13.42 7.84
C ILE A 840 49.43 12.14 8.45
N GLU A 841 50.68 12.15 8.91
CA GLU A 841 51.33 10.98 9.50
C GLU A 841 50.66 10.54 10.80
N ALA A 842 50.16 11.50 11.60
CA ALA A 842 49.40 11.24 12.81
C ALA A 842 48.07 10.53 12.52
N ILE A 843 47.31 11.01 11.53
CA ILE A 843 46.07 10.36 11.10
C ILE A 843 46.34 8.99 10.46
N ALA A 844 47.44 8.85 9.71
CA ALA A 844 47.86 7.56 9.15
C ALA A 844 48.22 6.54 10.26
N ARG A 845 48.93 6.97 11.31
CA ARG A 845 49.20 6.14 12.50
C ARG A 845 47.91 5.71 13.19
N ALA A 846 46.88 6.54 13.14
CA ALA A 846 45.55 6.24 13.64
C ALA A 846 44.69 5.39 12.70
N ARG A 847 45.29 4.82 11.64
CA ARG A 847 44.63 4.01 10.59
C ARG A 847 43.62 4.76 9.73
N GLY A 848 43.77 6.07 9.60
CA GLY A 848 42.92 6.90 8.76
C GLY A 848 41.66 7.40 9.47
N LEU A 849 40.84 8.10 8.70
CA LEU A 849 39.56 8.64 9.15
C LEU A 849 38.55 7.49 9.31
N GLU A 850 37.64 7.65 10.27
CA GLU A 850 36.57 6.68 10.47
C GLU A 850 35.61 6.71 9.26
N THR A 851 35.16 5.53 8.82
CA THR A 851 34.24 5.37 7.68
C THR A 851 32.93 4.76 8.14
N GLY A 852 31.80 5.33 7.71
CA GLY A 852 30.45 4.80 7.90
C GLY A 852 29.88 4.22 6.61
N VAL A 853 28.81 3.44 6.72
CA VAL A 853 28.06 2.93 5.56
C VAL A 853 26.89 3.86 5.29
N GLN A 854 26.90 4.50 4.13
CA GLN A 854 25.79 5.31 3.63
C GLN A 854 25.43 4.84 2.22
N ASP A 855 24.18 4.43 2.02
CA ASP A 855 23.67 3.96 0.72
C ASP A 855 24.55 2.87 0.06
N ARG A 856 24.98 1.87 0.86
CA ARG A 856 25.87 0.75 0.45
C ARG A 856 27.30 1.15 0.04
N ASN A 857 27.69 2.42 0.18
CA ASN A 857 29.06 2.88 -0.01
C ASN A 857 29.71 3.18 1.34
N LEU A 858 31.03 2.94 1.45
CA LEU A 858 31.81 3.45 2.58
C LEU A 858 32.07 4.95 2.34
N VAL A 859 31.68 5.78 3.31
CA VAL A 859 31.89 7.22 3.30
C VAL A 859 32.65 7.61 4.54
N GLU A 860 33.66 8.48 4.42
CA GLU A 860 34.37 9.05 5.57
C GLU A 860 33.42 9.92 6.39
N ILE A 861 33.31 9.65 7.69
CA ILE A 861 32.37 10.32 8.59
C ILE A 861 33.01 11.46 9.39
N ALA A 862 34.23 11.90 9.03
CA ALA A 862 34.90 13.02 9.70
C ALA A 862 34.56 14.37 9.03
N ASP A 863 34.16 15.37 9.82
CA ASP A 863 33.92 16.73 9.31
C ASP A 863 35.21 17.55 9.29
N LEU A 864 35.89 17.54 8.15
CA LEU A 864 37.14 18.28 7.92
C LEU A 864 37.01 19.79 8.10
N ARG A 865 35.82 20.39 7.97
CA ARG A 865 35.63 21.84 8.13
C ARG A 865 35.63 22.26 9.59
N ARG A 866 35.15 21.36 10.44
CA ARG A 866 35.07 21.58 11.89
C ARG A 866 36.25 20.97 12.63
N THR A 867 37.12 20.21 11.95
CA THR A 867 38.38 19.73 12.51
C THR A 867 39.27 20.89 12.95
N PHE A 868 39.96 20.70 14.07
CA PHE A 868 40.91 21.67 14.57
C PHE A 868 42.06 21.04 15.33
N LEU A 869 43.21 21.72 15.27
CA LEU A 869 44.39 21.45 16.09
C LEU A 869 44.49 22.54 17.16
N VAL A 870 44.72 22.14 18.41
CA VAL A 870 45.05 23.04 19.52
C VAL A 870 46.49 22.77 19.94
N ARG A 871 47.26 23.85 20.07
CA ARG A 871 48.64 23.84 20.54
C ARG A 871 48.79 24.89 21.63
N HIS A 872 49.32 24.49 22.80
CA HIS A 872 49.49 25.39 23.96
C HIS A 872 48.20 26.15 24.32
N GLY A 873 47.03 25.50 24.19
CA GLY A 873 45.71 26.09 24.45
C GLY A 873 45.15 27.01 23.36
N GLN A 874 45.87 27.22 22.24
CA GLN A 874 45.42 28.04 21.12
C GLN A 874 45.07 27.20 19.90
N ARG A 875 44.02 27.59 19.17
CA ARG A 875 43.62 26.92 17.93
C ARG A 875 44.56 27.32 16.79
N MET A 876 45.21 26.34 16.19
CA MET A 876 46.10 26.54 15.05
C MET A 876 45.29 26.80 13.76
N PRO A 877 45.72 27.74 12.91
CA PRO A 877 45.03 28.08 11.66
C PRO A 877 45.36 27.05 10.56
N VAL A 878 44.87 25.82 10.71
CA VAL A 878 45.03 24.74 9.74
C VAL A 878 43.71 24.52 8.99
N ASP A 879 43.76 24.59 7.66
CA ASP A 879 42.64 24.25 6.78
C ASP A 879 42.73 22.78 6.36
N PHE A 880 42.02 21.92 7.08
CA PHE A 880 42.02 20.48 6.84
C PHE A 880 41.31 20.09 5.54
N GLU A 881 40.37 20.90 5.04
CA GLU A 881 39.72 20.64 3.75
C GLU A 881 40.74 20.80 2.61
N LYS A 882 41.53 21.88 2.62
CA LYS A 882 42.60 22.09 1.64
C LYS A 882 43.68 21.02 1.72
N LEU A 883 44.04 20.60 2.93
CA LEU A 883 45.04 19.56 3.17
C LEU A 883 44.64 18.21 2.55
N PHE A 884 43.43 17.72 2.87
CA PHE A 884 43.01 16.36 2.50
C PHE A 884 42.29 16.27 1.16
N LEU A 885 41.45 17.26 0.79
CA LEU A 885 40.68 17.21 -0.45
C LEU A 885 41.40 17.85 -1.64
N ARG A 886 42.24 18.87 -1.38
CA ARG A 886 42.92 19.64 -2.44
C ARG A 886 44.42 19.36 -2.50
N GLY A 887 44.95 18.56 -1.58
CA GLY A 887 46.36 18.17 -1.54
C GLY A 887 47.33 19.31 -1.20
N ASP A 888 46.86 20.37 -0.54
CA ASP A 888 47.69 21.51 -0.16
C ASP A 888 48.57 21.16 1.06
N LEU A 889 49.78 20.70 0.79
CA LEU A 889 50.75 20.32 1.82
C LEU A 889 51.26 21.49 2.66
N SER A 890 50.99 22.76 2.28
CA SER A 890 51.33 23.91 3.14
C SER A 890 50.58 23.88 4.47
N GLN A 891 49.43 23.19 4.51
CA GLN A 891 48.62 22.97 5.70
C GLN A 891 49.12 21.80 6.56
N ASN A 892 50.10 21.00 6.09
CA ASN A 892 50.60 19.83 6.82
C ASN A 892 51.66 20.20 7.87
N ILE A 893 51.20 20.82 8.97
CA ILE A 893 52.08 21.31 10.04
C ILE A 893 52.67 20.13 10.85
N PRO A 894 53.96 20.17 11.27
CA PRO A 894 54.53 19.20 12.20
C PRO A 894 53.90 19.32 13.60
N LEU A 895 53.65 18.19 14.24
CA LEU A 895 53.09 18.15 15.60
C LEU A 895 54.15 18.45 16.67
N GLU A 896 53.68 19.06 17.76
CA GLU A 896 54.43 19.34 18.98
C GLU A 896 53.91 18.48 20.14
N PRO A 897 54.72 18.26 21.20
CA PRO A 897 54.25 17.64 22.42
C PRO A 897 53.01 18.35 22.96
N ASP A 898 52.06 17.55 23.41
CA ASP A 898 50.76 17.98 23.96
C ASP A 898 49.82 18.66 22.94
N ASP A 899 50.12 18.56 21.64
CA ASP A 899 49.17 18.92 20.59
C ASP A 899 47.89 18.07 20.70
N TYR A 900 46.76 18.74 20.50
CA TYR A 900 45.43 18.15 20.55
C TYR A 900 44.74 18.30 19.21
N LEU A 901 44.53 17.18 18.52
CA LEU A 901 43.83 17.12 17.24
C LEU A 901 42.46 16.47 17.42
N TYR A 902 41.40 17.23 17.12
CA TYR A 902 40.01 16.78 17.24
C TYR A 902 39.30 16.83 15.89
N LEU A 903 38.78 15.67 15.47
CA LEU A 903 38.04 15.47 14.23
C LEU A 903 36.57 15.16 14.59
N PRO A 904 35.67 16.15 14.63
CA PRO A 904 34.27 15.87 14.94
C PRO A 904 33.64 14.93 13.90
N ALA A 905 32.66 14.13 14.34
CA ALA A 905 31.81 13.37 13.43
C ALA A 905 31.01 14.34 12.55
N ALA A 906 30.85 13.98 11.28
CA ALA A 906 29.95 14.63 10.37
C ALA A 906 28.55 14.62 10.98
N ASP A 907 28.01 15.80 11.21
CA ASP A 907 26.60 15.98 11.55
C ASP A 907 25.84 15.57 10.29
N LEU A 908 25.45 14.29 10.20
CA LEU A 908 24.67 13.74 9.10
C LEU A 908 23.32 14.45 9.13
N LYS A 909 23.24 15.57 8.41
CA LYS A 909 21.98 16.21 8.08
C LYS A 909 21.20 15.17 7.27
N GLU A 910 20.03 14.79 7.76
CA GLU A 910 19.19 13.76 7.14
C GLU A 910 17.86 14.34 6.71
N VAL A 911 17.27 13.78 5.67
CA VAL A 911 15.87 13.97 5.27
C VAL A 911 15.16 12.62 5.46
N TYR A 912 13.97 12.64 6.05
CA TYR A 912 13.17 11.44 6.27
C TYR A 912 12.17 11.27 5.12
N VAL A 913 12.22 10.16 4.40
CA VAL A 913 11.26 9.86 3.32
C VAL A 913 10.39 8.68 3.71
N VAL A 914 9.09 8.91 3.87
CA VAL A 914 8.12 7.94 4.40
C VAL A 914 6.82 7.93 3.58
N GLY A 915 6.01 6.87 3.74
CA GLY A 915 4.75 6.68 3.02
C GLY A 915 4.88 5.80 1.78
N GLU A 916 4.12 6.10 0.74
CA GLU A 916 4.01 5.33 -0.52
C GLU A 916 5.23 5.52 -1.45
N VAL A 917 6.40 5.14 -0.96
CA VAL A 917 7.67 5.08 -1.70
C VAL A 917 8.21 3.65 -1.67
N ARG A 918 9.00 3.24 -2.66
CA ARG A 918 9.45 1.85 -2.77
C ARG A 918 10.33 1.42 -1.59
N MET A 919 11.20 2.31 -1.13
CA MET A 919 12.07 2.06 0.02
C MET A 919 11.96 3.22 1.02
N PRO A 920 11.02 3.19 1.99
CA PRO A 920 10.98 4.20 3.05
C PRO A 920 12.30 4.24 3.83
N GLY A 921 12.73 5.41 4.31
CA GLY A 921 13.95 5.55 5.09
C GLY A 921 14.58 6.93 5.04
N VAL A 922 15.77 7.04 5.64
CA VAL A 922 16.56 8.28 5.66
C VAL A 922 17.35 8.47 4.38
N VAL A 923 17.54 9.73 4.00
CA VAL A 923 18.39 10.17 2.88
C VAL A 923 19.38 11.20 3.42
N GLY A 924 20.65 11.06 3.04
CA GLY A 924 21.67 12.06 3.37
C GLY A 924 21.37 13.41 2.71
N TYR A 925 21.38 14.49 3.50
CA TYR A 925 21.17 15.84 3.01
C TYR A 925 22.46 16.43 2.44
N ARG A 926 22.35 16.98 1.23
CA ARG A 926 23.34 17.84 0.57
C ARG A 926 22.69 19.18 0.23
N PRO A 927 23.46 20.28 0.06
CA PRO A 927 22.90 21.59 -0.29
C PRO A 927 22.07 21.62 -1.58
N ASP A 928 22.25 20.62 -2.45
CA ASP A 928 21.52 20.45 -3.70
C ASP A 928 20.33 19.47 -3.61
N THR A 929 20.12 18.81 -2.46
CA THR A 929 19.04 17.82 -2.26
C THR A 929 17.66 18.44 -2.52
N SER A 930 16.94 17.82 -3.44
CA SER A 930 15.59 18.19 -3.82
C SER A 930 14.59 17.05 -3.55
N LEU A 931 13.30 17.36 -3.57
CA LEU A 931 12.24 16.40 -3.29
C LEU A 931 12.28 15.22 -4.27
N LEU A 932 12.35 15.48 -5.58
CA LEU A 932 12.45 14.39 -6.56
C LEU A 932 13.76 13.62 -6.43
N GLY A 933 14.87 14.31 -6.12
CA GLY A 933 16.16 13.66 -5.89
C GLY A 933 16.13 12.71 -4.70
N ALA A 934 15.55 13.13 -3.57
CA ALA A 934 15.39 12.30 -2.38
C ALA A 934 14.45 11.11 -2.63
N LEU A 935 13.34 11.32 -3.34
CA LEU A 935 12.42 10.25 -3.70
C LEU A 935 13.04 9.25 -4.68
N ALA A 936 13.82 9.73 -5.65
CA ALA A 936 14.54 8.87 -6.60
C ALA A 936 15.59 8.00 -5.89
N ALA A 937 16.35 8.56 -4.94
CA ALA A 937 17.30 7.82 -4.12
C ALA A 937 16.65 6.68 -3.30
N ARG A 938 15.36 6.82 -2.97
CA ARG A 938 14.55 5.81 -2.27
C ARG A 938 13.74 4.91 -3.21
N GLY A 939 14.14 4.82 -4.49
CA GLY A 939 13.52 3.94 -5.49
C GLY A 939 12.24 4.49 -6.11
N GLY A 940 11.91 5.76 -5.87
CA GLY A 940 10.74 6.42 -6.42
C GLY A 940 9.43 6.00 -5.77
N PHE A 941 8.33 6.38 -6.43
CA PHE A 941 6.96 6.14 -5.96
C PHE A 941 6.53 4.68 -6.09
N THR A 942 5.66 4.22 -5.20
CA THR A 942 4.86 3.02 -5.45
C THR A 942 3.71 3.33 -6.42
N ASP A 943 3.07 2.29 -6.97
CA ASP A 943 1.94 2.47 -7.89
C ASP A 943 0.70 3.05 -7.19
N ARG A 944 0.65 2.98 -5.86
CA ARG A 944 -0.45 3.50 -5.02
C ARG A 944 -0.24 4.95 -4.57
N ALA A 945 0.94 5.52 -4.82
CA ALA A 945 1.32 6.84 -4.37
C ALA A 945 0.48 7.96 -5.00
N TRP A 946 0.14 8.97 -4.20
CA TRP A 946 -0.54 10.18 -4.65
C TRP A 946 0.48 11.27 -5.01
N LYS A 947 0.98 11.21 -6.25
CA LYS A 947 2.02 12.13 -6.77
C LYS A 947 1.61 13.61 -6.79
N GLY A 948 0.31 13.88 -6.85
CA GLY A 948 -0.24 15.25 -6.87
C GLY A 948 -0.29 15.94 -5.51
N LYS A 949 -0.05 15.22 -4.40
CA LYS A 949 -0.18 15.77 -3.06
C LYS A 949 0.81 15.11 -2.09
N ILE A 950 2.06 15.52 -2.18
CA ILE A 950 3.12 15.12 -1.25
C ILE A 950 3.21 16.14 -0.12
N LEU A 951 3.32 15.66 1.11
CA LEU A 951 3.47 16.52 2.28
C LEU A 951 4.94 16.59 2.67
N VAL A 952 5.48 17.79 2.81
CA VAL A 952 6.80 18.02 3.42
C VAL A 952 6.58 18.74 4.74
N VAL A 953 7.08 18.17 5.82
CA VAL A 953 6.99 18.74 7.17
C VAL A 953 8.36 19.24 7.59
N ARG A 954 8.44 20.50 8.00
CA ARG A 954 9.68 21.22 8.35
C ARG A 954 9.58 21.83 9.74
N GLY A 955 10.73 21.94 10.42
CA GLY A 955 10.82 22.60 11.72
C GLY A 955 10.57 21.66 12.91
N SER A 956 10.35 22.23 14.10
CA SER A 956 10.17 21.44 15.32
C SER A 956 8.79 20.79 15.39
N LEU A 957 8.72 19.58 15.95
CA LEU A 957 7.48 18.81 16.15
C LEU A 957 6.37 19.57 16.90
N ASN A 958 6.72 20.60 17.67
CA ASN A 958 5.77 21.43 18.42
C ASN A 958 5.10 22.52 17.57
N GLN A 959 5.73 22.95 16.46
CA GLN A 959 5.19 23.91 15.48
C GLN A 959 5.70 23.54 14.08
N PRO A 960 5.15 22.47 13.47
CA PRO A 960 5.58 22.04 12.15
C PRO A 960 5.05 22.98 11.07
N GLU A 961 5.94 23.44 10.20
CA GLU A 961 5.56 24.02 8.91
C GLU A 961 5.26 22.90 7.92
N THR A 962 4.16 23.01 7.19
CA THR A 962 3.75 21.98 6.23
C THR A 962 3.65 22.56 4.83
N PHE A 963 4.33 21.91 3.89
CA PHE A 963 4.29 22.24 2.47
C PHE A 963 3.59 21.13 1.72
N VAL A 964 2.61 21.50 0.90
CA VAL A 964 1.96 20.55 -0.03
C VAL A 964 2.59 20.74 -1.39
N VAL A 965 3.24 19.69 -1.88
CA VAL A 965 4.05 19.71 -3.08
C VAL A 965 3.47 18.75 -4.12
N ASP A 966 3.27 19.24 -5.34
CA ASP A 966 2.81 18.44 -6.48
C ASP A 966 4.03 17.93 -7.28
N ALA A 967 4.43 16.69 -7.02
CA ALA A 967 5.50 16.05 -7.78
C ALA A 967 5.11 15.69 -9.21
N SER A 968 3.81 15.57 -9.53
CA SER A 968 3.38 15.30 -10.90
C SER A 968 3.58 16.50 -11.83
N ALA A 969 3.37 17.70 -11.30
CA ALA A 969 3.71 18.95 -11.99
C ALA A 969 5.23 19.09 -12.21
N MET A 970 6.04 18.67 -11.24
CA MET A 970 7.51 18.70 -11.36
C MET A 970 8.04 17.67 -12.36
N LEU A 971 7.54 16.43 -12.31
CA LEU A 971 7.90 15.37 -13.26
C LEU A 971 7.52 15.71 -14.71
N SER A 972 6.48 16.52 -14.89
CA SER A 972 6.06 17.02 -16.21
C SER A 972 6.69 18.36 -16.60
N ALA A 973 7.72 18.80 -15.87
CA ALA A 973 8.45 20.06 -16.06
C ALA A 973 7.57 21.33 -16.05
N ARG A 974 6.42 21.28 -15.37
CA ARG A 974 5.52 22.44 -15.19
C ARG A 974 5.78 23.22 -13.91
N ALA A 975 6.55 22.65 -12.98
CA ALA A 975 6.96 23.26 -11.73
C ALA A 975 8.44 22.93 -11.42
N THR A 976 9.13 23.82 -10.73
CA THR A 976 10.51 23.61 -10.27
C THR A 976 10.56 22.63 -9.10
N ASP A 977 11.60 21.80 -9.03
CA ASP A 977 11.77 20.82 -7.96
C ASP A 977 11.94 21.48 -6.59
N PHE A 978 11.21 20.99 -5.59
CA PHE A 978 11.19 21.56 -4.25
C PHE A 978 12.51 21.27 -3.52
N LYS A 979 13.16 22.32 -2.99
CA LYS A 979 14.42 22.17 -2.24
C LYS A 979 14.11 21.78 -0.80
N LEU A 980 14.73 20.68 -0.38
CA LEU A 980 14.59 20.16 0.98
C LEU A 980 15.58 20.85 1.91
N GLU A 981 15.32 20.75 3.21
CA GLU A 981 16.18 21.22 4.28
C GLU A 981 16.53 20.07 5.25
N PRO A 982 17.58 20.24 6.06
CA PRO A 982 17.93 19.26 7.08
C PRO A 982 16.76 18.99 8.01
N ARG A 983 16.47 17.71 8.25
CA ARG A 983 15.38 17.19 9.08
C ARG A 983 13.97 17.35 8.51
N ASP A 984 13.83 17.71 7.23
CA ASP A 984 12.54 17.64 6.56
C ASP A 984 12.00 16.20 6.56
N ILE A 985 10.69 16.06 6.78
CA ILE A 985 9.97 14.80 6.65
C ILE A 985 9.10 14.86 5.39
N VAL A 986 9.47 14.08 4.39
CA VAL A 986 8.70 13.87 3.17
C VAL A 986 7.75 12.72 3.37
N TYR A 987 6.45 12.99 3.40
CA TYR A 987 5.40 12.01 3.52
C TYR A 987 4.59 11.91 2.22
N VAL A 988 4.60 10.72 1.61
CA VAL A 988 3.84 10.42 0.39
C VAL A 988 2.55 9.66 0.74
N HIS A 989 1.39 10.30 0.57
CA HIS A 989 0.09 9.67 0.79
C HIS A 989 -0.26 8.62 -0.27
N TYR A 990 -1.14 7.68 0.08
CA TYR A 990 -1.84 6.81 -0.88
C TYR A 990 -2.98 7.57 -1.58
N ARG A 991 -3.35 7.17 -2.79
CA ARG A 991 -4.51 7.76 -3.49
C ARG A 991 -5.82 7.35 -2.81
N PRO A 992 -6.79 8.26 -2.62
CA PRO A 992 -7.98 8.01 -1.80
C PRO A 992 -8.89 6.86 -2.30
N TRP A 993 -8.83 6.51 -3.59
CA TRP A 993 -9.66 5.47 -4.21
C TRP A 993 -9.00 4.08 -4.26
N VAL A 994 -7.73 3.94 -3.85
CA VAL A 994 -7.00 2.65 -3.93
C VAL A 994 -7.68 1.55 -3.12
N ARG A 995 -8.24 1.87 -1.94
CA ARG A 995 -9.04 0.91 -1.16
C ARG A 995 -10.32 0.47 -1.87
N ALA A 996 -10.94 1.35 -2.67
CA ALA A 996 -12.14 0.99 -3.42
C ALA A 996 -11.80 0.05 -4.59
N GLU A 997 -10.67 0.29 -5.27
CA GLU A 997 -10.13 -0.62 -6.30
C GLU A 997 -9.74 -1.98 -5.71
N GLU A 998 -9.02 -2.02 -4.59
CA GLU A 998 -8.67 -3.28 -3.90
C GLU A 998 -9.92 -4.05 -3.44
N LEU A 999 -10.95 -3.36 -2.94
CA LEU A 999 -12.21 -3.99 -2.57
C LEU A 999 -12.98 -4.51 -3.78
N LEU A 1000 -12.95 -3.79 -4.90
CA LEU A 1000 -13.54 -4.23 -6.17
C LEU A 1000 -12.81 -5.46 -6.71
N ASP A 1001 -11.48 -5.48 -6.68
CA ASP A 1001 -10.68 -6.59 -7.19
C ASP A 1001 -10.78 -7.82 -6.29
N THR A 1002 -10.79 -7.61 -4.96
CA THR A 1002 -11.06 -8.67 -3.99
C THR A 1002 -12.49 -9.21 -4.13
N ALA A 1003 -13.48 -8.34 -4.32
CA ALA A 1003 -14.86 -8.75 -4.55
C ALA A 1003 -15.03 -9.47 -5.89
N ALA A 1004 -14.34 -9.03 -6.94
CA ALA A 1004 -14.33 -9.67 -8.25
C ALA A 1004 -13.65 -11.04 -8.18
N SER A 1005 -12.49 -11.14 -7.52
CA SER A 1005 -11.79 -12.41 -7.30
C SER A 1005 -12.61 -13.36 -6.42
N ALA A 1006 -13.25 -12.86 -5.36
CA ALA A 1006 -14.13 -13.66 -4.51
C ALA A 1006 -15.39 -14.10 -5.26
N PHE A 1007 -15.93 -13.25 -6.14
CA PHE A 1007 -17.04 -13.58 -7.02
C PHE A 1007 -16.63 -14.63 -8.05
N VAL A 1008 -15.49 -14.48 -8.72
CA VAL A 1008 -14.96 -15.46 -9.65
C VAL A 1008 -14.66 -16.76 -8.95
N GLN A 1009 -14.04 -16.76 -7.76
CA GLN A 1009 -13.83 -17.96 -6.97
C GLN A 1009 -15.15 -18.59 -6.54
N ALA A 1010 -16.14 -17.81 -6.10
CA ALA A 1010 -17.44 -18.32 -5.71
C ALA A 1010 -18.19 -18.91 -6.91
N VAL A 1011 -18.15 -18.27 -8.08
CA VAL A 1011 -18.72 -18.73 -9.35
C VAL A 1011 -18.00 -19.98 -9.84
N VAL A 1012 -16.67 -20.01 -9.78
CA VAL A 1012 -15.86 -21.18 -10.13
C VAL A 1012 -16.18 -22.33 -9.18
N ILE A 1013 -16.20 -22.11 -7.86
CA ILE A 1013 -16.54 -23.14 -6.85
C ILE A 1013 -17.98 -23.65 -7.03
N THR A 1014 -18.95 -22.77 -7.32
CA THR A 1014 -20.34 -23.19 -7.57
C THR A 1014 -20.51 -23.88 -8.93
N TRP A 1015 -19.73 -23.50 -9.95
CA TRP A 1015 -19.74 -24.12 -11.27
C TRP A 1015 -19.01 -25.47 -11.28
N THR A 1016 -17.86 -25.57 -10.62
CA THR A 1016 -17.10 -26.83 -10.47
C THR A 1016 -17.75 -27.78 -9.46
N GLY A 1017 -18.45 -27.25 -8.45
CA GLY A 1017 -19.19 -28.06 -7.47
C GLY A 1017 -20.46 -28.72 -8.04
N GLY A 1018 -20.95 -28.25 -9.20
CA GLY A 1018 -22.18 -28.75 -9.80
C GLY A 1018 -22.03 -29.84 -10.86
N HIS A 1019 -20.85 -30.04 -11.48
CA HIS A 1019 -20.77 -30.81 -12.73
C HIS A 1019 -19.56 -31.73 -12.94
N VAL A 1020 -18.82 -32.16 -11.90
CA VAL A 1020 -17.79 -33.21 -12.09
C VAL A 1020 -17.64 -34.11 -10.84
N GLY A 1021 -18.01 -35.39 -10.96
CA GLY A 1021 -17.58 -36.47 -10.06
C GLY A 1021 -16.09 -36.83 -10.26
N PRO A 1022 -15.48 -37.62 -9.36
CA PRO A 1022 -14.11 -37.40 -8.89
C PRO A 1022 -13.05 -37.78 -9.92
N LEU A 1023 -12.49 -36.80 -10.61
CA LEU A 1023 -11.25 -36.94 -11.38
C LEU A 1023 -10.46 -35.63 -11.29
N ILE A 1024 -9.45 -35.65 -10.42
CA ILE A 1024 -8.08 -35.13 -10.60
C ILE A 1024 -7.48 -34.97 -9.19
N ARG A 1025 -6.70 -35.98 -8.79
CA ARG A 1025 -5.63 -35.85 -7.79
C ARG A 1025 -4.44 -35.21 -8.49
N SER A 1026 -4.06 -33.99 -8.07
CA SER A 1026 -2.69 -33.44 -7.99
C SER A 1026 -2.74 -31.92 -8.17
N PRO A 1027 -2.11 -31.13 -7.28
CA PRO A 1027 -1.77 -29.76 -7.60
C PRO A 1027 -0.54 -29.76 -8.52
N ILE A 1028 -0.73 -29.34 -9.76
CA ILE A 1028 0.36 -28.90 -10.63
C ILE A 1028 0.47 -27.40 -10.45
N ILE A 1029 1.58 -26.94 -9.86
CA ILE A 1029 2.51 -25.92 -10.38
C ILE A 1029 3.56 -25.65 -9.27
N GLU A 1030 4.81 -25.77 -9.68
CA GLU A 1030 6.07 -25.40 -9.00
C GLU A 1030 6.22 -23.89 -8.79
#